data_AF-A0A1J8QSU9-F1
#
_entry.id   AF-A0A1J8QSU9-F1
#
_cell.length_a   1.000
_cell.length_b   1.000
_cell.length_c   1.000
_cell.angle_alpha   90.00
_cell.angle_beta   90.00
_cell.angle_gamma   90.00
#
_symmetry.space_group_name_H-M   'P 1'
#
loop_
_entity.id
_entity.type
_entity.pdbx_description
1 polymer ?
#
loop_
_entity_poly.entity_id
_entity_poly.type
_entity_poly.pdbx_seq_one_letter_code
_entity_poly.pdbx_strand_id
1 'polypeptide(L)'
;MPPGKGSRFVGVAEEYLRRKAAKLEERMRSLEDALAIVQINTSTEPHPLLAKKWTIDDADDEHDADSISTTAEYGVIDALGSLHFDGDFQSGATRFFGPSGGSESLLLTAKQINTETPLSTEIQEIDLPPAIIAFDQAFPLTPPNIHTTPVRKMIELYLPTRSRAVSLCDTFLVSLSWMFQIVSRHQIVDRLIPLIYRPMMGSAQPPGHGPHDLALLLTVLALGALLDPTLPPYNTEARRYYKLARAALCLQNVLVNRSVVTVKVLHLMSVYNGMSGLESNLENCYSLLNFAGQVALQIGFHKDPSRWGFVGRELYERRSYFWTLHSLSLWQSLVTGRPPVIMPAFVDCQIPSDLDETTYQSGETSVGFGNWSSLYTVECLAPIVEAIQATKPSSYQTILELDRKIREFSVPVFTDEPDSDGMRLFAQSHYRELTLMYLHRGFFAQAMTDFPSDPLRSPLGQSFIVAYRCASVLIIATDDQFAKQPLLCSRVWRVWSFAFSAAVIVGTVATRRLGIKLDPDPFEHLERACSLFDDAARTSSRAKKALVILLRLRQKAIHARIDPLQQASYLPSLKSSESQDEPDELEVFGGRTMLVRTSSKQVSRSSQGKMPLSMQLPGPTSIEHNPQYQRTHHHPHFINIPEIREEGDHNLRDAALGLPPELEGLYREIAGPQYSRATSLYGPPQGQQSSVMLEDRWSSFMHNSPLPPEHLTHLCPQARSVQLENAGWAMGLPLIGEVHWCRLLSLGLLSGALAQTSLGPTVDVGYATYLGNQTYPNTVAYLGIPYAEPPVGGLRFRATVPLNTTRVREEASRQAVVNATYYPDFCIQGTTGVGDAGGAGSEDCLKVNIYAPYGAQEGDNLPVLFYIHGGGYTFGNPRNWPFDGWIKQSPNVIIVSVYYRLDSFGFLATPEFADPTYGDFNAGFTDQIQALKWVKSYISKFGGDPTKVTINGESAGASSVELHMISDESVQLFSSAIAQSIYRTPLPTPDQQQPLFQFYASYAGCGAGSVAQQMKCLRSASISALARAQDAAVQGKFSGLYNRFRPVLDGVVFTGYPTRKFQRGEFAQVPLIVGATSNETLSVGANISLALKDFFPSLTDAVIQEFGRLYPADEINSSSQHFQVATGEPEIICGRQAMGGPSSLYSNTWTYRYNTPNPTISADIVIHAAENWMMFDGTNTGFNGSTTFTPQTPVELAFASELIAYWLSLVRAGNPNTYKLDMSP
;
A
#
# COMPACT_ATOMS: atom_id res chain seq x y z
N MET A 1 -3.33 -2.37 -33.66
CA MET A 1 -4.02 -3.13 -34.74
C MET A 1 -3.40 -4.51 -34.89
N PRO A 2 -4.18 -5.60 -35.03
CA PRO A 2 -3.66 -6.88 -35.48
C PRO A 2 -3.40 -6.86 -37.02
N PRO A 3 -2.32 -7.47 -37.53
CA PRO A 3 -2.05 -7.51 -38.97
C PRO A 3 -3.00 -8.46 -39.70
N GLY A 4 -3.52 -8.02 -40.85
CA GLY A 4 -4.52 -8.76 -41.62
C GLY A 4 -4.02 -10.06 -42.26
N LYS A 5 -4.93 -11.03 -42.43
CA LYS A 5 -4.68 -12.27 -43.18
C LYS A 5 -4.25 -11.94 -44.62
N GLY A 6 -3.09 -12.43 -45.04
CA GLY A 6 -2.50 -12.18 -46.37
C GLY A 6 -1.01 -11.81 -46.37
N SER A 7 -0.46 -11.47 -45.20
CA SER A 7 1.00 -11.28 -45.03
C SER A 7 1.78 -12.56 -45.37
N ARG A 8 2.83 -12.43 -46.18
CA ARG A 8 3.71 -13.52 -46.66
C ARG A 8 4.42 -14.27 -45.52
N PHE A 9 4.45 -13.69 -44.32
CA PHE A 9 5.02 -14.29 -43.12
C PHE A 9 4.10 -15.34 -42.46
N VAL A 10 2.77 -15.26 -42.66
CA VAL A 10 1.82 -16.22 -42.05
C VAL A 10 2.05 -17.62 -42.62
N GLY A 11 2.20 -17.76 -43.94
CA GLY A 11 2.51 -19.04 -44.58
C GLY A 11 3.87 -19.61 -44.16
N VAL A 12 4.87 -18.76 -43.86
CA VAL A 12 6.17 -19.21 -43.35
C VAL A 12 6.07 -19.67 -41.89
N ALA A 13 5.23 -19.02 -41.07
CA ALA A 13 4.95 -19.46 -39.71
C ALA A 13 4.14 -20.77 -39.67
N GLU A 14 3.16 -20.94 -40.56
CA GLU A 14 2.37 -22.18 -40.70
C GLU A 14 3.23 -23.36 -41.19
N GLU A 15 4.10 -23.12 -42.18
CA GLU A 15 5.12 -24.06 -42.67
C GLU A 15 6.11 -24.44 -41.56
N TYR A 16 6.58 -23.47 -40.76
CA TYR A 16 7.46 -23.70 -39.61
C TYR A 16 6.76 -24.52 -38.52
N LEU A 17 5.49 -24.21 -38.20
CA LEU A 17 4.69 -24.96 -37.23
C LEU A 17 4.44 -26.39 -37.69
N ARG A 18 4.10 -26.64 -38.97
CA ARG A 18 3.99 -27.99 -39.53
C ARG A 18 5.30 -28.77 -39.44
N ARG A 19 6.43 -28.15 -39.79
CA ARG A 19 7.77 -28.78 -39.65
C ARG A 19 8.15 -29.05 -38.19
N LYS A 20 7.71 -28.22 -37.25
CA LYS A 20 7.95 -28.41 -35.80
C LYS A 20 7.04 -29.51 -35.22
N ALA A 21 5.78 -29.58 -35.64
CA ALA A 21 4.85 -30.66 -35.29
C ALA A 21 5.34 -32.02 -35.82
N ALA A 22 5.72 -32.09 -37.10
CA ALA A 22 6.27 -33.32 -37.70
C ALA A 22 7.51 -33.84 -36.96
N LYS A 23 8.42 -32.95 -36.52
CA LYS A 23 9.58 -33.31 -35.69
C LYS A 23 9.22 -33.72 -34.26
N LEU A 24 8.09 -33.25 -33.73
CA LEU A 24 7.59 -33.70 -32.42
C LEU A 24 6.93 -35.08 -32.53
N GLU A 25 6.15 -35.35 -33.59
CA GLU A 25 5.64 -36.69 -33.89
C GLU A 25 6.76 -37.71 -34.13
N GLU A 26 7.76 -37.36 -34.96
CA GLU A 26 8.93 -38.21 -35.22
C GLU A 26 9.67 -38.56 -33.92
N ARG A 27 9.78 -37.59 -33.00
CA ARG A 27 10.41 -37.78 -31.70
C ARG A 27 9.53 -38.53 -30.70
N MET A 28 8.19 -38.38 -30.74
CA MET A 28 7.27 -39.21 -29.97
C MET A 28 7.39 -40.67 -30.38
N ARG A 29 7.28 -40.98 -31.69
CA ARG A 29 7.42 -42.35 -32.20
C ARG A 29 8.79 -42.95 -31.85
N SER A 30 9.88 -42.18 -31.98
CA SER A 30 11.22 -42.63 -31.56
C SER A 30 11.36 -42.87 -30.05
N LEU A 31 10.54 -42.22 -29.21
CA LEU A 31 10.50 -42.47 -27.76
C LEU A 31 9.59 -43.66 -27.43
N GLU A 32 8.48 -43.82 -28.15
CA GLU A 32 7.57 -44.97 -28.07
C GLU A 32 8.29 -46.28 -28.46
N ASP A 33 9.02 -46.28 -29.59
CA ASP A 33 9.86 -47.40 -30.03
C ASP A 33 10.97 -47.73 -29.01
N ALA A 34 11.66 -46.71 -28.48
CA ALA A 34 12.69 -46.91 -27.46
C ALA A 34 12.10 -47.50 -26.16
N LEU A 35 10.92 -47.03 -25.75
CA LEU A 35 10.20 -47.52 -24.58
C LEU A 35 9.70 -48.96 -24.79
N ALA A 36 9.28 -49.32 -26.01
CA ALA A 36 8.91 -50.69 -26.38
C ALA A 36 10.12 -51.63 -26.26
N ILE A 37 11.28 -51.23 -26.79
CA ILE A 37 12.52 -52.00 -26.72
C ILE A 37 12.99 -52.19 -25.27
N VAL A 38 12.92 -51.15 -24.43
CA VAL A 38 13.26 -51.26 -23.00
C VAL A 38 12.29 -52.17 -22.25
N GLN A 39 10.99 -52.05 -22.52
CA GLN A 39 9.98 -52.89 -21.89
C GLN A 39 10.15 -54.37 -22.24
N ILE A 40 10.35 -54.72 -23.51
CA ILE A 40 10.48 -56.12 -23.97
C ILE A 40 11.67 -56.85 -23.31
N ASN A 41 12.72 -56.11 -22.94
CA ASN A 41 13.86 -56.67 -22.19
C ASN A 41 13.58 -56.90 -20.69
N THR A 42 12.44 -56.44 -20.17
CA THR A 42 12.14 -56.37 -18.72
C THR A 42 10.79 -57.00 -18.35
N SER A 43 9.83 -57.07 -19.29
CA SER A 43 8.51 -57.67 -19.12
C SER A 43 7.97 -58.18 -20.46
N THR A 44 7.12 -59.21 -20.41
CA THR A 44 6.35 -59.71 -21.57
C THR A 44 5.10 -58.89 -21.88
N GLU A 45 4.73 -57.94 -21.01
CA GLU A 45 3.55 -57.08 -21.20
C GLU A 45 3.94 -55.70 -21.76
N PRO A 46 3.17 -55.13 -22.70
CA PRO A 46 3.46 -53.83 -23.29
C PRO A 46 3.40 -52.71 -22.26
N HIS A 47 4.27 -51.71 -22.39
CA HIS A 47 4.35 -50.62 -21.41
C HIS A 47 3.06 -49.79 -21.41
N PRO A 48 2.51 -49.34 -20.26
CA PRO A 48 1.21 -48.65 -20.21
C PRO A 48 1.09 -47.43 -21.12
N LEU A 49 2.17 -46.67 -21.32
CA LEU A 49 2.21 -45.52 -22.23
C LEU A 49 2.13 -45.89 -23.74
N LEU A 50 2.30 -47.16 -24.09
CA LEU A 50 2.18 -47.69 -25.46
C LEU A 50 0.80 -48.36 -25.70
N ALA A 51 0.06 -48.65 -24.63
CA ALA A 51 -1.23 -49.34 -24.70
C ALA A 51 -2.38 -48.44 -25.19
N LYS A 52 -2.23 -47.11 -25.12
CA LYS A 52 -3.18 -46.14 -25.67
C LYS A 52 -2.61 -45.45 -26.91
N LYS A 53 -3.20 -45.73 -28.08
CA LYS A 53 -3.22 -44.75 -29.16
C LYS A 53 -4.16 -43.61 -28.74
N TRP A 54 -3.69 -42.37 -28.80
CA TRP A 54 -4.59 -41.22 -28.93
C TRP A 54 -5.11 -41.14 -30.37
N THR A 55 -6.30 -41.67 -30.61
CA THR A 55 -7.21 -41.11 -31.60
C THR A 55 -7.74 -39.78 -31.07
N ILE A 56 -7.89 -38.78 -31.94
CA ILE A 56 -8.23 -37.40 -31.57
C ILE A 56 -9.75 -37.18 -31.49
N ASP A 57 -10.54 -38.15 -31.97
CA ASP A 57 -11.98 -37.99 -32.22
C ASP A 57 -12.89 -38.73 -31.20
N ASP A 58 -12.33 -39.53 -30.28
CA ASP A 58 -13.10 -40.40 -29.36
C ASP A 58 -13.18 -39.81 -27.93
N ALA A 59 -13.76 -38.61 -27.78
CA ALA A 59 -13.83 -37.88 -26.50
C ALA A 59 -15.24 -37.42 -26.07
N ASP A 60 -16.29 -37.75 -26.84
CA ASP A 60 -17.69 -37.56 -26.49
C ASP A 60 -18.39 -38.92 -26.39
N ASP A 61 -18.50 -39.52 -25.18
CA ASP A 61 -19.73 -40.14 -24.64
C ASP A 61 -19.52 -40.94 -23.32
N GLU A 62 -20.61 -41.01 -22.53
CA GLU A 62 -20.96 -41.93 -21.43
C GLU A 62 -20.06 -42.07 -20.16
N HIS A 63 -20.44 -41.26 -19.15
CA HIS A 63 -20.58 -41.63 -17.71
C HIS A 63 -21.28 -43.01 -17.51
N ASP A 64 -21.25 -43.71 -16.35
CA ASP A 64 -20.86 -43.42 -14.95
C ASP A 64 -20.54 -44.75 -14.22
N ALA A 65 -19.76 -44.74 -13.12
CA ALA A 65 -19.91 -45.56 -11.88
C ALA A 65 -18.61 -45.78 -11.06
N ASP A 66 -18.67 -45.40 -9.77
CA ASP A 66 -17.93 -45.92 -8.60
C ASP A 66 -16.41 -46.22 -8.67
N SER A 67 -15.59 -45.24 -8.30
CA SER A 67 -15.06 -45.19 -6.91
C SER A 67 -14.26 -43.91 -6.61
N ILE A 68 -14.48 -43.33 -5.43
CA ILE A 68 -13.87 -42.04 -5.01
C ILE A 68 -12.70 -42.30 -4.04
N SER A 69 -11.47 -41.90 -4.41
CA SER A 69 -10.37 -41.66 -3.45
C SER A 69 -9.14 -40.98 -4.08
N THR A 70 -9.15 -39.64 -4.19
CA THR A 70 -8.11 -38.70 -3.69
C THR A 70 -8.29 -37.31 -4.31
N THR A 71 -8.95 -36.42 -3.56
CA THR A 71 -8.84 -34.95 -3.59
C THR A 71 -8.11 -34.27 -4.76
N ALA A 72 -8.88 -33.75 -5.73
CA ALA A 72 -8.44 -32.63 -6.57
C ALA A 72 -8.71 -31.30 -5.85
N GLU A 73 -7.88 -30.28 -6.08
CA GLU A 73 -8.05 -28.94 -5.50
C GLU A 73 -9.15 -28.14 -6.23
N TYR A 74 -10.39 -28.24 -5.75
CA TYR A 74 -11.49 -27.38 -6.19
C TYR A 74 -11.35 -25.98 -5.58
N GLY A 75 -10.60 -25.12 -6.26
CA GLY A 75 -10.60 -23.67 -6.01
C GLY A 75 -11.86 -23.02 -6.55
N VAL A 76 -12.41 -22.04 -5.81
CA VAL A 76 -13.47 -21.16 -6.32
C VAL A 76 -12.92 -20.29 -7.45
N ILE A 77 -13.74 -19.99 -8.46
CA ILE A 77 -13.49 -19.02 -9.54
C ILE A 77 -12.73 -17.79 -9.05
N ASP A 78 -11.80 -17.31 -9.88
CA ASP A 78 -10.92 -16.14 -9.65
C ASP A 78 -11.68 -14.89 -9.16
N ALA A 79 -11.74 -14.75 -7.83
CA ALA A 79 -12.62 -13.86 -7.10
C ALA A 79 -11.83 -12.79 -6.33
N LEU A 80 -11.11 -11.94 -7.07
CA LEU A 80 -10.55 -10.69 -6.55
C LEU A 80 -11.66 -9.73 -6.11
N GLY A 81 -12.87 -9.88 -6.66
CA GLY A 81 -14.04 -9.05 -6.38
C GLY A 81 -14.30 -7.98 -7.46
N SER A 82 -15.25 -7.08 -7.16
CA SER A 82 -15.77 -6.09 -8.10
C SER A 82 -15.33 -4.66 -7.72
N LEU A 83 -14.49 -4.06 -8.56
CA LEU A 83 -14.09 -2.65 -8.47
C LEU A 83 -15.01 -1.78 -9.33
N HIS A 84 -15.75 -0.87 -8.68
CA HIS A 84 -16.67 0.05 -9.33
C HIS A 84 -16.03 1.43 -9.43
N PHE A 85 -16.32 2.14 -10.52
CA PHE A 85 -16.00 3.55 -10.72
C PHE A 85 -17.33 4.31 -10.71
N ASP A 86 -17.42 5.42 -9.97
CA ASP A 86 -18.58 6.31 -10.16
C ASP A 86 -18.54 6.89 -11.58
N GLY A 87 -19.70 6.93 -12.25
CA GLY A 87 -19.79 7.18 -13.69
C GLY A 87 -19.27 8.56 -14.16
N ASP A 88 -19.10 9.50 -13.23
CA ASP A 88 -18.43 10.77 -13.47
C ASP A 88 -16.92 10.61 -13.30
N PHE A 89 -16.23 10.30 -14.39
CA PHE A 89 -14.78 10.12 -14.50
C PHE A 89 -13.94 11.30 -13.95
N GLN A 90 -14.55 12.47 -13.75
CA GLN A 90 -13.94 13.65 -13.13
C GLN A 90 -13.73 13.51 -11.61
N SER A 91 -14.41 12.57 -10.95
CA SER A 91 -14.39 12.41 -9.49
C SER A 91 -13.25 11.56 -8.95
N GLY A 92 -12.68 10.65 -9.76
CA GLY A 92 -11.71 9.64 -9.33
C GLY A 92 -12.25 8.61 -8.31
N ALA A 93 -13.54 8.65 -7.96
CA ALA A 93 -14.09 7.85 -6.87
C ALA A 93 -14.27 6.38 -7.27
N THR A 94 -13.61 5.49 -6.54
CA THR A 94 -13.71 4.03 -6.72
C THR A 94 -14.31 3.34 -5.49
N ARG A 95 -15.05 2.25 -5.72
CA ARG A 95 -15.59 1.39 -4.65
C ARG A 95 -15.23 -0.06 -4.91
N PHE A 96 -14.37 -0.60 -4.05
CA PHE A 96 -14.01 -2.01 -4.07
C PHE A 96 -15.00 -2.84 -3.24
N PHE A 97 -15.40 -4.00 -3.75
CA PHE A 97 -16.09 -5.06 -3.04
C PHE A 97 -15.33 -6.34 -3.31
N GLY A 98 -14.88 -7.06 -2.28
CA GLY A 98 -14.08 -8.27 -2.48
C GLY A 98 -14.89 -9.47 -2.98
N PRO A 99 -14.32 -10.70 -2.97
CA PRO A 99 -15.05 -11.95 -3.29
C PRO A 99 -16.39 -12.06 -2.57
N SER A 100 -16.41 -11.49 -1.37
CA SER A 100 -17.50 -11.58 -0.41
C SER A 100 -18.52 -10.40 -0.50
N GLY A 101 -18.38 -9.49 -1.47
CA GLY A 101 -19.23 -8.29 -1.58
C GLY A 101 -20.29 -8.27 -2.70
N GLY A 102 -20.52 -9.38 -3.41
CA GLY A 102 -21.38 -9.44 -4.61
C GLY A 102 -22.79 -8.83 -4.49
N SER A 103 -23.49 -9.06 -3.38
CA SER A 103 -24.83 -8.50 -3.14
C SER A 103 -24.84 -6.98 -2.93
N GLU A 104 -23.77 -6.40 -2.39
CA GLU A 104 -23.63 -4.95 -2.25
C GLU A 104 -23.26 -4.31 -3.62
N SER A 105 -22.46 -5.01 -4.43
CA SER A 105 -22.16 -4.64 -5.83
C SER A 105 -23.43 -4.57 -6.70
N LEU A 106 -24.28 -5.61 -6.67
CA LEU A 106 -25.54 -5.64 -7.42
C LEU A 106 -26.49 -4.48 -7.07
N LEU A 107 -26.48 -4.01 -5.82
CA LEU A 107 -27.32 -2.88 -5.39
C LEU A 107 -26.79 -1.51 -5.83
N LEU A 108 -25.53 -1.42 -6.28
CA LEU A 108 -24.99 -0.23 -6.94
C LEU A 108 -25.32 -0.21 -8.43
N THR A 109 -25.25 -1.35 -9.13
CA THR A 109 -25.51 -1.40 -10.60
C THR A 109 -26.97 -1.11 -10.94
N ALA A 110 -27.92 -1.50 -10.09
CA ALA A 110 -29.35 -1.20 -10.25
C ALA A 110 -29.67 0.31 -10.43
N LYS A 111 -28.76 1.20 -10.03
CA LYS A 111 -28.89 2.66 -10.16
C LYS A 111 -28.87 3.15 -11.62
N GLN A 112 -28.31 2.40 -12.57
CA GLN A 112 -28.18 2.84 -13.96
C GLN A 112 -29.48 2.78 -14.79
N ILE A 113 -30.53 2.09 -14.31
CA ILE A 113 -31.60 1.59 -15.19
C ILE A 113 -32.98 2.23 -14.93
N ASN A 114 -33.15 2.99 -13.84
CA ASN A 114 -34.36 3.80 -13.61
C ASN A 114 -34.01 5.28 -13.39
N THR A 115 -34.16 6.08 -14.45
CA THR A 115 -34.36 7.52 -14.32
C THR A 115 -35.78 7.84 -13.87
N GLU A 116 -35.92 8.86 -13.01
CA GLU A 116 -37.16 9.53 -12.57
C GLU A 116 -37.99 8.90 -11.43
N THR A 117 -38.49 9.79 -10.56
CA THR A 117 -39.59 9.62 -9.56
C THR A 117 -39.25 8.86 -8.24
N PRO A 118 -39.93 9.14 -7.11
CA PRO A 118 -39.27 9.98 -6.11
C PRO A 118 -39.29 9.38 -4.70
N LEU A 119 -38.12 9.03 -4.18
CA LEU A 119 -37.92 8.78 -2.73
C LEU A 119 -36.58 9.32 -2.21
N SER A 120 -35.76 9.89 -3.09
CA SER A 120 -34.84 10.98 -2.75
C SER A 120 -35.66 12.19 -2.35
N THR A 121 -35.98 12.31 -1.06
CA THR A 121 -36.54 13.56 -0.51
C THR A 121 -35.61 14.70 -0.88
N GLU A 122 -36.16 15.78 -1.43
CA GLU A 122 -35.39 17.00 -1.71
C GLU A 122 -34.60 17.39 -0.45
N ILE A 123 -33.33 17.74 -0.61
CA ILE A 123 -32.45 18.02 0.53
C ILE A 123 -32.84 19.40 1.05
N GLN A 124 -33.87 19.46 1.90
CA GLN A 124 -34.17 20.63 2.71
C GLN A 124 -32.89 21.04 3.44
N GLU A 125 -32.41 22.23 3.11
CA GLU A 125 -31.23 22.80 3.74
C GLU A 125 -31.53 23.01 5.23
N ILE A 126 -30.66 22.48 6.09
CA ILE A 126 -30.80 22.67 7.52
C ILE A 126 -30.12 23.99 7.86
N ASP A 127 -30.95 25.00 8.16
CA ASP A 127 -30.51 26.27 8.72
C ASP A 127 -29.64 26.03 9.96
N LEU A 128 -28.35 26.33 9.81
CA LEU A 128 -27.29 26.25 10.80
C LEU A 128 -26.32 27.40 10.56
N PRO A 129 -25.74 28.02 11.61
CA PRO A 129 -24.79 29.10 11.47
C PRO A 129 -23.59 28.69 10.58
N PRO A 130 -23.07 29.58 9.71
CA PRO A 130 -21.94 29.28 8.83
C PRO A 130 -20.71 28.71 9.56
N ALA A 131 -20.47 29.12 10.81
CA ALA A 131 -19.39 28.58 11.64
C ALA A 131 -19.61 27.10 12.04
N ILE A 132 -20.85 26.65 12.26
CA ILE A 132 -21.16 25.22 12.48
C ILE A 132 -21.03 24.44 11.17
N ILE A 133 -21.47 25.03 10.05
CA ILE A 133 -21.32 24.43 8.71
C ILE A 133 -19.83 24.21 8.36
N ALA A 134 -18.96 25.18 8.66
CA ALA A 134 -17.52 25.04 8.45
C ALA A 134 -16.89 23.89 9.25
N PHE A 135 -17.35 23.67 10.49
CA PHE A 135 -16.88 22.54 11.32
C PHE A 135 -17.48 21.19 10.88
N ASP A 136 -18.71 21.16 10.38
CA ASP A 136 -19.30 19.96 9.73
C ASP A 136 -18.52 19.60 8.45
N GLN A 137 -18.20 20.58 7.61
CA GLN A 137 -17.45 20.41 6.36
C GLN A 137 -15.98 20.02 6.56
N ALA A 138 -15.29 20.55 7.58
CA ALA A 138 -13.89 20.23 7.87
C ALA A 138 -13.65 18.84 8.51
N PHE A 139 -14.73 18.11 8.84
CA PHE A 139 -14.67 16.80 9.49
C PHE A 139 -13.75 15.80 8.76
N PRO A 140 -12.87 15.06 9.48
CA PRO A 140 -12.78 14.93 10.94
C PRO A 140 -11.80 15.91 11.63
N LEU A 141 -11.38 16.98 10.93
CA LEU A 141 -10.35 17.91 11.40
C LEU A 141 -10.96 19.21 11.95
N THR A 142 -10.21 19.88 12.83
CA THR A 142 -10.52 21.26 13.25
C THR A 142 -10.18 22.21 12.11
N PRO A 143 -11.12 23.04 11.61
CA PRO A 143 -10.81 23.99 10.53
C PRO A 143 -9.80 25.04 11.00
N PRO A 144 -8.83 25.43 10.14
CA PRO A 144 -7.88 26.48 10.48
C PRO A 144 -8.59 27.84 10.64
N ASN A 145 -8.01 28.70 11.48
CA ASN A 145 -8.40 30.10 11.66
C ASN A 145 -9.81 30.37 12.25
N ILE A 146 -10.52 29.35 12.78
CA ILE A 146 -11.79 29.55 13.50
C ILE A 146 -11.65 29.12 14.96
N HIS A 147 -11.96 30.02 15.89
CA HIS A 147 -11.94 29.71 17.33
C HIS A 147 -13.03 28.71 17.71
N THR A 148 -12.67 27.68 18.48
CA THR A 148 -13.58 26.59 18.87
C THR A 148 -14.57 26.98 19.97
N THR A 149 -14.17 27.81 20.94
CA THR A 149 -15.00 28.18 22.09
C THR A 149 -16.34 28.87 21.73
N PRO A 150 -16.41 29.80 20.76
CA PRO A 150 -17.68 30.34 20.29
C PRO A 150 -18.55 29.29 19.60
N VAL A 151 -17.96 28.44 18.74
CA VAL A 151 -18.70 27.40 17.99
C VAL A 151 -19.28 26.34 18.93
N ARG A 152 -18.54 25.96 19.97
CA ARG A 152 -19.03 25.09 21.05
C ARG A 152 -20.31 25.65 21.69
N LYS A 153 -20.29 26.94 22.08
CA LYS A 153 -21.48 27.60 22.64
C LYS A 153 -22.66 27.67 21.65
N MET A 154 -22.38 27.85 20.37
CA MET A 154 -23.43 27.80 19.34
C MET A 154 -24.05 26.40 19.24
N ILE A 155 -23.26 25.33 19.31
CA ILE A 155 -23.76 23.94 19.30
C ILE A 155 -24.58 23.65 20.57
N GLU A 156 -24.12 24.11 21.74
CA GLU A 156 -24.84 23.97 23.01
C GLU A 156 -26.23 24.65 23.00
N LEU A 157 -26.43 25.71 22.20
CA LEU A 157 -27.74 26.34 22.01
C LEU A 157 -28.73 25.52 21.17
N TYR A 158 -28.28 24.52 20.40
CA TYR A 158 -29.14 23.60 19.64
C TYR A 158 -29.50 22.31 20.40
N LEU A 159 -29.10 22.18 21.67
CA LEU A 159 -29.51 21.06 22.50
C LEU A 159 -31.03 21.10 22.79
N PRO A 160 -31.75 19.98 22.66
CA PRO A 160 -33.18 19.93 22.96
C PRO A 160 -33.44 20.07 24.47
N THR A 161 -34.70 20.16 24.89
CA THR A 161 -35.05 20.10 26.32
C THR A 161 -34.54 18.80 26.95
N ARG A 162 -34.14 18.84 28.23
CA ARG A 162 -33.61 17.65 28.94
C ARG A 162 -34.57 16.45 28.89
N SER A 163 -35.89 16.68 28.89
CA SER A 163 -36.90 15.62 28.73
C SER A 163 -36.89 14.98 27.34
N ARG A 164 -36.81 15.78 26.25
CA ARG A 164 -36.65 15.25 24.89
C ARG A 164 -35.31 14.55 24.72
N ALA A 165 -34.24 15.06 25.33
CA ALA A 165 -32.93 14.41 25.30
C ALA A 165 -32.95 13.01 25.93
N VAL A 166 -33.51 12.87 27.14
CA VAL A 166 -33.68 11.57 27.81
C VAL A 166 -34.56 10.64 26.97
N SER A 167 -35.72 11.11 26.51
CA SER A 167 -36.63 10.34 25.65
C SER A 167 -35.94 9.79 24.40
N LEU A 168 -35.15 10.60 23.69
CA LEU A 168 -34.41 10.14 22.49
C LEU A 168 -33.31 9.13 22.83
N CYS A 169 -32.66 9.27 23.99
CA CYS A 169 -31.65 8.30 24.43
C CYS A 169 -32.30 6.96 24.82
N ASP A 170 -33.41 6.97 25.58
CA ASP A 170 -34.15 5.76 25.92
C ASP A 170 -34.73 5.09 24.64
N THR A 171 -35.20 5.87 23.64
CA THR A 171 -35.60 5.33 22.32
C THR A 171 -34.44 4.64 21.59
N PHE A 172 -33.24 5.23 21.56
CA PHE A 172 -32.06 4.57 20.96
C PHE A 172 -31.72 3.25 21.67
N LEU A 173 -31.75 3.26 23.01
CA LEU A 173 -31.42 2.09 23.83
C LEU A 173 -32.41 0.94 23.57
N VAL A 174 -33.71 1.22 23.64
CA VAL A 174 -34.76 0.19 23.41
C VAL A 174 -34.80 -0.27 21.95
N SER A 175 -34.77 0.66 20.99
CA SER A 175 -35.04 0.31 19.58
C SER A 175 -33.82 -0.21 18.81
N LEU A 176 -32.58 -0.08 19.30
CA LEU A 176 -31.39 -0.51 18.54
C LEU A 176 -30.23 -1.10 19.37
N SER A 177 -30.09 -0.78 20.66
CA SER A 177 -28.89 -1.21 21.42
C SER A 177 -28.85 -2.73 21.68
N TRP A 178 -29.97 -3.44 21.53
CA TRP A 178 -30.03 -4.91 21.43
C TRP A 178 -29.13 -5.48 20.31
N MET A 179 -28.68 -4.67 19.34
CA MET A 179 -27.80 -5.09 18.26
C MET A 179 -26.30 -4.94 18.57
N PHE A 180 -25.90 -4.00 19.44
CA PHE A 180 -24.49 -3.71 19.76
C PHE A 180 -24.32 -2.88 21.04
N GLN A 181 -23.35 -3.26 21.88
CA GLN A 181 -23.06 -2.59 23.16
C GLN A 181 -22.06 -1.42 23.01
N ILE A 182 -22.50 -0.34 22.36
CA ILE A 182 -21.65 0.86 22.18
C ILE A 182 -21.73 1.79 23.40
N VAL A 183 -22.90 2.02 23.97
CA VAL A 183 -23.11 2.88 25.17
C VAL A 183 -24.15 2.25 26.09
N SER A 184 -23.96 2.42 27.41
CA SER A 184 -24.92 2.02 28.45
C SER A 184 -25.91 3.14 28.76
N ARG A 185 -27.02 2.81 29.44
CA ARG A 185 -27.96 3.83 29.93
C ARG A 185 -27.28 4.68 30.99
N HIS A 186 -26.50 4.05 31.88
CA HIS A 186 -25.70 4.74 32.87
C HIS A 186 -24.75 5.79 32.26
N GLN A 187 -24.02 5.45 31.18
CA GLN A 187 -23.09 6.37 30.52
C GLN A 187 -23.81 7.61 29.98
N ILE A 188 -24.95 7.44 29.28
CA ILE A 188 -25.62 8.54 28.57
C ILE A 188 -26.60 9.31 29.47
N VAL A 189 -27.53 8.61 30.11
CA VAL A 189 -28.65 9.26 30.80
C VAL A 189 -28.28 9.71 32.22
N ASP A 190 -27.45 8.92 32.91
CA ASP A 190 -27.16 9.15 34.33
C ASP A 190 -25.83 9.89 34.56
N ARG A 191 -24.80 9.69 33.72
CA ARG A 191 -23.53 10.48 33.72
C ARG A 191 -23.58 11.67 32.77
N LEU A 192 -23.79 11.45 31.47
CA LEU A 192 -23.52 12.46 30.44
C LEU A 192 -24.57 13.58 30.36
N ILE A 193 -25.87 13.27 30.36
CA ILE A 193 -26.94 14.28 30.34
C ILE A 193 -26.83 15.26 31.53
N PRO A 194 -26.66 14.83 32.79
CA PRO A 194 -26.47 15.75 33.92
C PRO A 194 -25.19 16.59 33.86
N LEU A 195 -24.14 16.12 33.17
CA LEU A 195 -22.89 16.84 32.98
C LEU A 195 -22.97 17.91 31.87
N ILE A 196 -23.82 17.71 30.88
CA ILE A 196 -24.06 18.67 29.77
C ILE A 196 -25.13 19.70 30.15
N TYR A 197 -26.27 19.27 30.73
CA TYR A 197 -27.41 20.14 31.03
C TYR A 197 -27.30 20.94 32.35
N ARG A 198 -26.11 21.09 32.92
CA ARG A 198 -25.92 21.74 34.22
C ARG A 198 -25.94 23.27 34.08
N PRO A 199 -26.79 24.01 34.80
CA PRO A 199 -26.77 25.47 34.76
C PRO A 199 -25.44 26.02 35.29
N MET A 200 -24.89 27.06 34.66
CA MET A 200 -23.79 27.85 35.22
C MET A 200 -24.27 28.70 36.40
N MET A 201 -24.38 28.08 37.57
CA MET A 201 -24.36 28.80 38.85
C MET A 201 -22.91 29.01 39.30
N GLY A 202 -22.67 30.08 40.06
CA GLY A 202 -21.32 30.66 40.20
C GLY A 202 -20.31 29.91 41.07
N SER A 203 -19.05 30.30 40.89
CA SER A 203 -17.95 30.23 41.88
C SER A 203 -17.56 28.85 42.46
N ALA A 204 -17.50 27.81 41.63
CA ALA A 204 -16.45 26.76 41.67
C ALA A 204 -16.51 25.95 40.36
N GLN A 205 -15.37 25.61 39.75
CA GLN A 205 -15.34 24.71 38.59
C GLN A 205 -15.00 23.26 39.01
N PRO A 206 -15.93 22.30 38.88
CA PRO A 206 -15.61 20.90 38.60
C PRO A 206 -15.20 20.75 37.12
N PRO A 207 -14.63 19.60 36.70
CA PRO A 207 -14.34 19.35 35.29
C PRO A 207 -15.59 19.45 34.42
N GLY A 208 -15.54 20.29 33.39
CA GLY A 208 -16.57 20.39 32.36
C GLY A 208 -16.41 19.28 31.30
N HIS A 209 -17.50 18.89 30.65
CA HIS A 209 -17.47 17.88 29.60
C HIS A 209 -16.59 18.30 28.41
N GLY A 210 -15.91 17.34 27.79
CA GLY A 210 -15.11 17.54 26.58
C GLY A 210 -15.98 17.72 25.33
N PRO A 211 -15.42 18.19 24.21
CA PRO A 211 -16.18 18.34 22.96
C PRO A 211 -16.65 17.00 22.39
N HIS A 212 -15.86 15.94 22.58
CA HIS A 212 -16.23 14.58 22.15
C HIS A 212 -17.38 14.00 22.98
N ASP A 213 -17.53 14.39 24.25
CA ASP A 213 -18.68 14.00 25.09
C ASP A 213 -19.98 14.63 24.58
N LEU A 214 -19.92 15.91 24.18
CA LEU A 214 -21.02 16.60 23.52
C LEU A 214 -21.36 15.94 22.16
N ALA A 215 -20.35 15.57 21.37
CA ALA A 215 -20.53 14.81 20.14
C ALA A 215 -21.15 13.42 20.38
N LEU A 216 -20.81 12.74 21.48
CA LEU A 216 -21.39 11.45 21.84
C LEU A 216 -22.89 11.58 22.13
N LEU A 217 -23.29 12.54 22.97
CA LEU A 217 -24.70 12.80 23.22
C LEU A 217 -25.44 13.15 21.91
N LEU A 218 -24.92 14.09 21.12
CA LEU A 218 -25.55 14.50 19.86
C LEU A 218 -25.69 13.35 18.85
N THR A 219 -24.74 12.41 18.80
CA THR A 219 -24.85 11.23 17.93
C THR A 219 -25.92 10.25 18.42
N VAL A 220 -26.05 10.05 19.74
CA VAL A 220 -27.14 9.24 20.32
C VAL A 220 -28.50 9.90 20.09
N LEU A 221 -28.61 11.24 20.23
CA LEU A 221 -29.84 11.98 19.91
C LEU A 221 -30.21 11.88 18.43
N ALA A 222 -29.22 11.90 17.52
CA ALA A 222 -29.43 11.70 16.08
C ALA A 222 -30.00 10.31 15.76
N LEU A 223 -29.45 9.26 16.37
CA LEU A 223 -29.95 7.88 16.23
C LEU A 223 -31.32 7.69 16.88
N GLY A 224 -31.54 8.24 18.08
CA GLY A 224 -32.83 8.23 18.75
C GLY A 224 -33.92 8.86 17.88
N ALA A 225 -33.67 10.06 17.32
CA ALA A 225 -34.63 10.74 16.45
C ALA A 225 -34.81 10.02 15.09
N LEU A 226 -33.82 9.27 14.62
CA LEU A 226 -33.95 8.44 13.43
C LEU A 226 -34.83 7.19 13.68
N LEU A 227 -34.79 6.64 14.90
CA LEU A 227 -35.57 5.48 15.33
C LEU A 227 -36.99 5.84 15.80
N ASP A 228 -37.19 7.05 16.34
CA ASP A 228 -38.45 7.55 16.91
C ASP A 228 -39.65 7.30 15.96
N PRO A 229 -40.61 6.43 16.32
CA PRO A 229 -41.74 6.08 15.45
C PRO A 229 -42.74 7.23 15.30
N THR A 230 -42.69 8.26 16.14
CA THR A 230 -43.53 9.47 16.01
C THR A 230 -43.01 10.43 14.94
N LEU A 231 -41.75 10.29 14.55
CA LEU A 231 -41.14 11.05 13.45
C LEU A 231 -41.15 10.25 12.14
N PRO A 232 -41.19 10.93 10.98
CA PRO A 232 -41.02 10.25 9.69
C PRO A 232 -39.60 9.66 9.56
N PRO A 233 -39.42 8.62 8.72
CA PRO A 233 -38.09 8.13 8.34
C PRO A 233 -37.20 9.25 7.79
N TYR A 234 -35.90 9.19 8.09
CA TYR A 234 -34.87 10.10 7.54
C TYR A 234 -35.08 11.61 7.86
N ASN A 235 -35.79 11.90 8.96
CA ASN A 235 -36.21 13.25 9.36
C ASN A 235 -35.08 14.28 9.61
N THR A 236 -35.49 15.55 9.64
CA THR A 236 -34.61 16.71 9.78
C THR A 236 -34.08 16.92 11.21
N GLU A 237 -34.78 16.45 12.27
CA GLU A 237 -34.27 16.49 13.65
C GLU A 237 -33.02 15.60 13.78
N ALA A 238 -33.11 14.35 13.35
CA ALA A 238 -32.01 13.39 13.29
C ALA A 238 -30.81 13.93 12.49
N ARG A 239 -31.08 14.47 11.29
CA ARG A 239 -30.05 15.03 10.40
C ARG A 239 -29.40 16.30 10.98
N ARG A 240 -30.12 17.11 11.76
CA ARG A 240 -29.57 18.28 12.48
C ARG A 240 -28.62 17.83 13.59
N TYR A 241 -29.03 16.91 14.47
CA TYR A 241 -28.15 16.41 15.53
C TYR A 241 -26.90 15.71 14.97
N TYR A 242 -26.99 15.00 13.85
CA TYR A 242 -25.82 14.41 13.19
C TYR A 242 -24.79 15.45 12.69
N LYS A 243 -25.24 16.54 12.04
CA LYS A 243 -24.36 17.65 11.65
C LYS A 243 -23.74 18.35 12.87
N LEU A 244 -24.53 18.57 13.92
CA LEU A 244 -24.04 19.13 15.18
C LEU A 244 -23.01 18.21 15.85
N ALA A 245 -23.19 16.89 15.80
CA ALA A 245 -22.24 15.91 16.32
C ALA A 245 -20.91 15.93 15.55
N ARG A 246 -20.95 16.02 14.20
CA ARG A 246 -19.75 16.20 13.38
C ARG A 246 -19.01 17.47 13.78
N ALA A 247 -19.71 18.60 13.82
CA ALA A 247 -19.13 19.88 14.20
C ALA A 247 -18.56 19.86 15.65
N ALA A 248 -19.25 19.20 16.58
CA ALA A 248 -18.82 19.04 17.96
C ALA A 248 -17.56 18.17 18.11
N LEU A 249 -17.39 17.13 17.27
CA LEU A 249 -16.16 16.35 17.24
C LEU A 249 -15.00 17.22 16.73
N CYS A 250 -15.21 17.98 15.64
CA CYS A 250 -14.20 18.85 15.04
C CYS A 250 -13.70 20.00 15.94
N LEU A 251 -14.37 20.30 17.05
CA LEU A 251 -13.88 21.22 18.10
C LEU A 251 -12.56 20.76 18.72
N GLN A 252 -12.19 19.49 18.56
CA GLN A 252 -10.93 18.90 19.02
C GLN A 252 -10.42 17.92 17.95
N ASN A 253 -9.21 18.11 17.43
CA ASN A 253 -8.72 17.29 16.33
C ASN A 253 -8.60 15.80 16.73
N VAL A 254 -9.34 14.94 16.01
CA VAL A 254 -9.40 13.48 16.21
C VAL A 254 -8.02 12.82 16.10
N LEU A 255 -7.13 13.36 15.27
CA LEU A 255 -5.76 12.87 15.08
C LEU A 255 -4.76 13.37 16.14
N VAL A 256 -5.20 14.21 17.09
CA VAL A 256 -4.38 14.71 18.21
C VAL A 256 -4.85 14.02 19.49
N ASN A 257 -6.01 14.43 20.03
CA ASN A 257 -6.50 13.96 21.33
C ASN A 257 -7.55 12.85 21.16
N ARG A 258 -7.07 11.61 21.10
CA ARG A 258 -7.85 10.37 20.96
C ARG A 258 -8.37 9.90 22.32
N SER A 259 -9.59 9.38 22.38
CA SER A 259 -10.15 8.74 23.58
C SER A 259 -11.15 7.65 23.23
N VAL A 260 -11.57 6.86 24.22
CA VAL A 260 -12.65 5.86 24.06
C VAL A 260 -13.94 6.52 23.57
N VAL A 261 -14.21 7.75 24.00
CA VAL A 261 -15.36 8.55 23.54
C VAL A 261 -15.24 8.87 22.05
N THR A 262 -14.05 9.25 21.56
CA THR A 262 -13.80 9.43 20.11
C THR A 262 -14.17 8.20 19.31
N VAL A 263 -13.75 7.01 19.77
CA VAL A 263 -14.05 5.72 19.11
C VAL A 263 -15.55 5.43 19.14
N LYS A 264 -16.24 5.67 20.26
CA LYS A 264 -17.71 5.50 20.38
C LYS A 264 -18.48 6.45 19.47
N VAL A 265 -18.05 7.71 19.32
CA VAL A 265 -18.66 8.67 18.39
C VAL A 265 -18.53 8.20 16.94
N LEU A 266 -17.31 7.88 16.49
CA LEU A 266 -17.09 7.42 15.10
C LEU A 266 -17.88 6.16 14.77
N HIS A 267 -17.99 5.22 15.72
CA HIS A 267 -18.79 4.01 15.59
C HIS A 267 -20.30 4.31 15.51
N LEU A 268 -20.86 5.17 16.37
CA LEU A 268 -22.27 5.57 16.29
C LEU A 268 -22.57 6.42 15.04
N MET A 269 -21.61 7.22 14.57
CA MET A 269 -21.73 7.93 13.29
C MET A 269 -21.77 6.94 12.12
N SER A 270 -20.96 5.87 12.14
CA SER A 270 -21.05 4.78 11.15
C SER A 270 -22.46 4.17 11.11
N VAL A 271 -23.00 3.79 12.27
CA VAL A 271 -24.38 3.28 12.42
C VAL A 271 -25.40 4.27 11.84
N TYR A 272 -25.29 5.57 12.17
CA TYR A 272 -26.21 6.59 11.65
C TYR A 272 -26.16 6.70 10.12
N ASN A 273 -24.97 6.72 9.53
CA ASN A 273 -24.79 6.74 8.08
C ASN A 273 -25.46 5.53 7.43
N GLY A 274 -25.19 4.33 7.98
CA GLY A 274 -25.80 3.06 7.60
C GLY A 274 -27.29 2.92 7.94
N MET A 275 -27.98 3.96 8.43
CA MET A 275 -29.44 3.98 8.63
C MET A 275 -30.11 5.22 8.00
N SER A 276 -29.33 6.23 7.60
CA SER A 276 -29.81 7.54 7.15
C SER A 276 -30.54 7.57 5.80
N GLY A 277 -30.69 6.42 5.12
CA GLY A 277 -31.39 6.28 3.83
C GLY A 277 -30.68 6.86 2.61
N LEU A 278 -29.60 7.62 2.81
CA LEU A 278 -28.79 8.23 1.77
C LEU A 278 -27.72 7.25 1.26
N GLU A 279 -27.63 7.09 -0.06
CA GLU A 279 -26.75 6.10 -0.69
C GLU A 279 -25.26 6.43 -0.59
N SER A 280 -24.90 7.71 -0.71
CA SER A 280 -23.53 8.20 -0.50
C SER A 280 -22.99 7.91 0.91
N ASN A 281 -23.88 7.68 1.87
CA ASN A 281 -23.49 7.36 3.24
C ASN A 281 -23.10 5.88 3.46
N LEU A 282 -23.21 5.01 2.46
CA LEU A 282 -22.75 3.62 2.59
C LEU A 282 -21.22 3.55 2.75
N GLU A 283 -20.47 4.29 1.93
CA GLU A 283 -19.00 4.39 2.08
C GLU A 283 -18.58 5.18 3.32
N ASN A 284 -19.38 6.18 3.73
CA ASN A 284 -19.16 6.90 4.98
C ASN A 284 -19.33 5.95 6.19
N CYS A 285 -20.33 5.06 6.17
CA CYS A 285 -20.54 4.03 7.19
C CYS A 285 -19.28 3.15 7.34
N TYR A 286 -18.71 2.68 6.22
CA TYR A 286 -17.52 1.82 6.24
C TYR A 286 -16.28 2.58 6.70
N SER A 287 -16.03 3.76 6.13
CA SER A 287 -14.88 4.61 6.47
C SER A 287 -14.88 5.03 7.93
N LEU A 288 -16.04 5.35 8.52
CA LEU A 288 -16.17 5.73 9.93
C LEU A 288 -15.94 4.54 10.88
N LEU A 289 -16.40 3.33 10.54
CA LEU A 289 -16.14 2.14 11.36
C LEU A 289 -14.66 1.74 11.31
N ASN A 290 -14.05 1.81 10.12
CA ASN A 290 -12.64 1.55 9.93
C ASN A 290 -11.77 2.59 10.65
N PHE A 291 -12.16 3.88 10.61
CA PHE A 291 -11.47 4.94 11.34
C PHE A 291 -11.65 4.79 12.86
N ALA A 292 -12.83 4.37 13.34
CA ALA A 292 -13.02 4.00 14.75
C ALA A 292 -12.06 2.85 15.16
N GLY A 293 -11.92 1.83 14.32
CA GLY A 293 -10.95 0.75 14.49
C GLY A 293 -9.50 1.24 14.57
N GLN A 294 -9.07 2.11 13.66
CA GLN A 294 -7.72 2.69 13.66
C GLN A 294 -7.46 3.56 14.91
N VAL A 295 -8.41 4.40 15.31
CA VAL A 295 -8.29 5.19 16.55
C VAL A 295 -8.27 4.27 17.78
N ALA A 296 -9.02 3.17 17.79
CA ALA A 296 -8.99 2.16 18.85
C ALA A 296 -7.63 1.45 18.94
N LEU A 297 -7.01 1.08 17.81
CA LEU A 297 -5.65 0.54 17.78
C LEU A 297 -4.64 1.55 18.36
N GLN A 298 -4.73 2.82 17.96
CA GLN A 298 -3.83 3.90 18.39
C GLN A 298 -3.96 4.28 19.88
N ILE A 299 -5.06 3.92 20.57
CA ILE A 299 -5.20 4.05 22.03
C ILE A 299 -5.02 2.73 22.78
N GLY A 300 -4.48 1.68 22.12
CA GLY A 300 -4.21 0.38 22.74
C GLY A 300 -5.45 -0.46 23.06
N PHE A 301 -6.63 -0.13 22.52
CA PHE A 301 -7.91 -0.72 22.93
C PHE A 301 -8.06 -2.22 22.58
N HIS A 302 -7.15 -2.75 21.76
CA HIS A 302 -7.01 -4.16 21.40
C HIS A 302 -6.23 -5.00 22.44
N LYS A 303 -5.71 -4.36 23.50
CA LYS A 303 -4.96 -4.96 24.61
C LYS A 303 -5.80 -4.96 25.88
N ASP A 304 -5.55 -5.91 26.77
CA ASP A 304 -6.41 -6.03 27.96
C ASP A 304 -6.27 -4.85 28.94
N PRO A 305 -7.38 -4.19 29.35
CA PRO A 305 -7.29 -3.01 30.21
C PRO A 305 -6.70 -3.29 31.60
N SER A 306 -6.76 -4.52 32.11
CA SER A 306 -6.17 -4.85 33.43
C SER A 306 -4.65 -4.64 33.46
N ARG A 307 -3.98 -4.72 32.30
CA ARG A 307 -2.53 -4.50 32.15
C ARG A 307 -2.10 -3.06 32.46
N TRP A 308 -3.04 -2.13 32.48
CA TRP A 308 -2.86 -0.73 32.90
C TRP A 308 -3.55 -0.39 34.22
N GLY A 309 -4.04 -1.40 34.96
CA GLY A 309 -4.67 -1.21 36.27
C GLY A 309 -6.14 -0.78 36.24
N PHE A 310 -6.82 -0.85 35.09
CA PHE A 310 -8.28 -0.66 35.05
C PHE A 310 -8.99 -1.80 35.77
N VAL A 311 -9.98 -1.47 36.61
CA VAL A 311 -10.72 -2.42 37.47
C VAL A 311 -12.22 -2.09 37.50
N GLY A 312 -13.03 -3.07 37.91
CA GLY A 312 -14.48 -2.89 38.10
C GLY A 312 -15.24 -2.54 36.82
N ARG A 313 -16.26 -1.68 36.94
CA ARG A 313 -17.13 -1.28 35.81
C ARG A 313 -16.35 -0.73 34.61
N GLU A 314 -15.25 0.01 34.81
CA GLU A 314 -14.47 0.52 33.67
C GLU A 314 -13.73 -0.60 32.92
N LEU A 315 -13.23 -1.61 33.62
CA LEU A 315 -12.63 -2.80 32.99
C LEU A 315 -13.67 -3.55 32.15
N TYR A 316 -14.88 -3.76 32.70
CA TYR A 316 -16.00 -4.37 31.99
C TYR A 316 -16.41 -3.56 30.74
N GLU A 317 -16.69 -2.26 30.90
CA GLU A 317 -17.13 -1.39 29.81
C GLU A 317 -16.08 -1.26 28.69
N ARG A 318 -14.79 -1.32 29.01
CA ARG A 318 -13.70 -1.33 28.02
C ARG A 318 -13.64 -2.66 27.25
N ARG A 319 -13.65 -3.80 27.95
CA ARG A 319 -13.62 -5.14 27.32
C ARG A 319 -14.83 -5.38 26.43
N SER A 320 -16.04 -5.18 26.96
CA SER A 320 -17.29 -5.37 26.21
C SER A 320 -17.37 -4.45 24.97
N TYR A 321 -16.97 -3.17 25.11
CA TYR A 321 -16.97 -2.27 23.97
C TYR A 321 -15.94 -2.66 22.89
N PHE A 322 -14.76 -3.16 23.28
CA PHE A 322 -13.79 -3.66 22.31
C PHE A 322 -14.36 -4.81 21.48
N TRP A 323 -14.95 -5.83 22.12
CA TRP A 323 -15.53 -6.96 21.40
C TRP A 323 -16.73 -6.56 20.53
N THR A 324 -17.54 -5.60 20.97
CA THR A 324 -18.59 -4.99 20.14
C THR A 324 -18.01 -4.35 18.86
N LEU A 325 -16.95 -3.56 18.98
CA LEU A 325 -16.28 -2.91 17.84
C LEU A 325 -15.64 -3.92 16.88
N HIS A 326 -14.95 -4.94 17.42
CA HIS A 326 -14.32 -5.98 16.61
C HIS A 326 -15.35 -6.85 15.89
N SER A 327 -16.42 -7.27 16.57
CA SER A 327 -17.53 -8.04 15.97
C SER A 327 -18.20 -7.29 14.83
N LEU A 328 -18.52 -5.99 14.99
CA LEU A 328 -19.12 -5.22 13.89
C LEU A 328 -18.12 -4.96 12.74
N SER A 329 -16.81 -4.81 13.02
CA SER A 329 -15.79 -4.71 11.99
C SER A 329 -15.68 -5.99 11.16
N LEU A 330 -15.71 -7.17 11.81
CA LEU A 330 -15.73 -8.47 11.14
C LEU A 330 -17.00 -8.71 10.34
N TRP A 331 -18.19 -8.36 10.86
CA TRP A 331 -19.43 -8.39 10.09
C TRP A 331 -19.39 -7.44 8.89
N GLN A 332 -18.82 -6.25 9.04
CA GLN A 332 -18.74 -5.29 7.95
C GLN A 332 -17.77 -5.74 6.85
N SER A 333 -16.68 -6.39 7.25
CA SER A 333 -15.74 -7.09 6.39
C SER A 333 -16.44 -8.23 5.64
N LEU A 334 -17.15 -9.12 6.35
CA LEU A 334 -17.88 -10.26 5.78
C LEU A 334 -19.02 -9.86 4.80
N VAL A 335 -19.62 -8.68 4.97
CA VAL A 335 -20.66 -8.15 4.07
C VAL A 335 -20.08 -7.53 2.79
N THR A 336 -18.84 -7.05 2.82
CA THR A 336 -18.23 -6.26 1.71
C THR A 336 -17.07 -6.96 1.01
N GLY A 337 -16.50 -8.01 1.59
CA GLY A 337 -15.25 -8.63 1.17
C GLY A 337 -14.01 -7.74 1.37
N ARG A 338 -14.11 -6.66 2.16
CA ARG A 338 -12.96 -5.80 2.50
C ARG A 338 -12.29 -6.32 3.78
N PRO A 339 -10.94 -6.40 3.86
CA PRO A 339 -10.25 -6.86 5.06
C PRO A 339 -10.65 -6.09 6.34
N PRO A 340 -10.69 -6.75 7.51
CA PRO A 340 -11.01 -6.10 8.78
C PRO A 340 -9.84 -5.23 9.27
N VAL A 341 -10.14 -4.12 9.94
CA VAL A 341 -9.11 -3.21 10.47
C VAL A 341 -8.41 -3.76 11.72
N ILE A 342 -9.13 -4.54 12.53
CA ILE A 342 -8.60 -5.15 13.76
C ILE A 342 -8.37 -6.63 13.46
N MET A 343 -7.13 -6.99 13.13
CA MET A 343 -6.72 -8.38 12.89
C MET A 343 -6.66 -9.17 14.21
N PRO A 344 -7.28 -10.36 14.33
CA PRO A 344 -7.31 -11.15 15.57
C PRO A 344 -5.92 -11.43 16.16
N ALA A 345 -4.91 -11.67 15.32
CA ALA A 345 -3.54 -12.01 15.71
C ALA A 345 -2.82 -10.98 16.61
N PHE A 346 -3.30 -9.73 16.70
CA PHE A 346 -2.72 -8.70 17.57
C PHE A 346 -3.51 -8.44 18.86
N VAL A 347 -4.70 -9.03 19.00
CA VAL A 347 -5.60 -8.81 20.14
C VAL A 347 -5.12 -9.60 21.36
N ASP A 348 -5.03 -8.94 22.52
CA ASP A 348 -4.94 -9.63 23.82
C ASP A 348 -5.95 -9.14 24.87
N CYS A 349 -6.91 -8.30 24.46
CA CYS A 349 -8.08 -7.93 25.26
C CYS A 349 -8.90 -9.17 25.63
N GLN A 350 -9.22 -9.38 26.91
CA GLN A 350 -10.00 -10.54 27.35
C GLN A 350 -11.51 -10.30 27.16
N ILE A 351 -12.26 -11.39 26.99
CA ILE A 351 -13.73 -11.35 27.11
C ILE A 351 -14.08 -11.06 28.59
N PRO A 352 -15.13 -10.28 28.91
CA PRO A 352 -15.57 -10.12 30.30
C PRO A 352 -15.95 -11.45 30.96
N SER A 353 -15.97 -11.50 32.30
CA SER A 353 -16.53 -12.68 32.99
C SER A 353 -18.06 -12.60 33.05
N ASP A 354 -18.73 -13.74 33.15
CA ASP A 354 -20.20 -13.79 33.31
C ASP A 354 -20.65 -13.16 34.63
N LEU A 355 -19.77 -13.15 35.64
CA LEU A 355 -19.98 -12.45 36.90
C LEU A 355 -19.90 -10.93 36.74
N ASP A 356 -18.92 -10.40 35.98
CA ASP A 356 -18.86 -8.97 35.66
C ASP A 356 -20.09 -8.55 34.85
N GLU A 357 -20.46 -9.33 33.83
CA GLU A 357 -21.65 -9.09 33.01
C GLU A 357 -22.91 -9.02 33.85
N THR A 358 -23.18 -10.04 34.67
CA THR A 358 -24.33 -10.08 35.59
C THR A 358 -24.32 -8.88 36.55
N THR A 359 -23.13 -8.49 37.04
CA THR A 359 -22.98 -7.39 38.02
C THR A 359 -23.22 -6.02 37.40
N TYR A 360 -22.73 -5.76 36.18
CA TYR A 360 -22.76 -4.43 35.58
C TYR A 360 -23.94 -4.21 34.61
N GLN A 361 -24.57 -5.25 34.09
CA GLN A 361 -25.83 -5.15 33.32
C GLN A 361 -27.07 -5.09 34.21
N SER A 362 -26.98 -5.47 35.50
CA SER A 362 -28.12 -5.48 36.42
C SER A 362 -28.78 -4.10 36.54
N GLY A 363 -29.95 -3.93 35.90
CA GLY A 363 -30.72 -2.68 35.88
C GLY A 363 -30.43 -1.76 34.69
N GLU A 364 -29.56 -2.14 33.76
CA GLU A 364 -29.44 -1.50 32.44
C GLU A 364 -30.54 -2.03 31.49
N THR A 365 -30.77 -1.35 30.37
CA THR A 365 -31.58 -1.90 29.26
C THR A 365 -30.81 -3.02 28.57
N SER A 366 -31.47 -4.11 28.16
CA SER A 366 -30.83 -5.26 27.48
C SER A 366 -29.99 -4.86 26.25
N VAL A 367 -28.65 -4.84 26.40
CA VAL A 367 -27.71 -4.47 25.32
C VAL A 367 -27.07 -5.70 24.69
N GLY A 368 -27.14 -5.83 23.36
CA GLY A 368 -26.51 -6.92 22.61
C GLY A 368 -26.89 -8.34 23.07
N PHE A 369 -25.92 -9.24 22.88
CA PHE A 369 -25.95 -10.64 23.33
C PHE A 369 -24.79 -10.98 24.30
N GLY A 370 -24.20 -9.97 24.93
CA GLY A 370 -23.17 -10.13 25.96
C GLY A 370 -21.94 -10.95 25.56
N ASN A 371 -21.37 -11.67 26.53
CA ASN A 371 -20.21 -12.54 26.39
C ASN A 371 -20.37 -13.59 25.29
N TRP A 372 -21.60 -14.11 25.07
CA TRP A 372 -21.87 -15.08 23.99
C TRP A 372 -21.50 -14.53 22.61
N SER A 373 -21.85 -13.27 22.30
CA SER A 373 -21.46 -12.67 21.02
C SER A 373 -19.95 -12.44 20.90
N SER A 374 -19.26 -12.24 22.02
CA SER A 374 -17.80 -12.11 22.04
C SER A 374 -17.13 -13.47 21.76
N LEU A 375 -17.62 -14.54 22.40
CA LEU A 375 -17.17 -15.92 22.16
C LEU A 375 -17.43 -16.37 20.72
N TYR A 376 -18.65 -16.17 20.20
CA TYR A 376 -18.98 -16.48 18.80
C TYR A 376 -18.10 -15.67 17.82
N THR A 377 -17.78 -14.42 18.16
CA THR A 377 -16.89 -13.59 17.33
C THR A 377 -15.49 -14.18 17.22
N VAL A 378 -14.92 -14.66 18.32
CA VAL A 378 -13.60 -15.32 18.35
C VAL A 378 -13.64 -16.70 17.69
N GLU A 379 -14.63 -17.52 18.04
CA GLU A 379 -14.62 -18.94 17.69
C GLU A 379 -15.16 -19.25 16.29
N CYS A 380 -16.13 -18.46 15.81
CA CYS A 380 -16.78 -18.68 14.52
C CYS A 380 -16.48 -17.53 13.55
N LEU A 381 -16.84 -16.29 13.89
CA LEU A 381 -16.84 -15.19 12.91
C LEU A 381 -15.44 -14.83 12.38
N ALA A 382 -14.44 -14.74 13.26
CA ALA A 382 -13.07 -14.39 12.86
C ALA A 382 -12.43 -15.43 11.92
N PRO A 383 -12.38 -16.75 12.25
CA PRO A 383 -11.89 -17.78 11.32
C PRO A 383 -12.61 -17.81 9.96
N ILE A 384 -13.89 -17.44 9.93
CA ILE A 384 -14.69 -17.41 8.70
C ILE A 384 -14.37 -16.18 7.84
N VAL A 385 -14.15 -15.02 8.46
CA VAL A 385 -13.64 -13.83 7.75
C VAL A 385 -12.27 -14.11 7.16
N GLU A 386 -11.38 -14.75 7.92
CA GLU A 386 -10.05 -15.17 7.46
C GLU A 386 -10.13 -16.18 6.30
N ALA A 387 -10.94 -17.23 6.43
CA ALA A 387 -11.09 -18.26 5.39
C ALA A 387 -11.71 -17.76 4.08
N ILE A 388 -12.62 -16.78 4.13
CA ILE A 388 -13.32 -16.22 2.96
C ILE A 388 -12.51 -15.10 2.27
N GLN A 389 -11.60 -14.42 2.99
CA GLN A 389 -10.83 -13.27 2.48
C GLN A 389 -9.33 -13.54 2.35
N ALA A 390 -8.91 -14.80 2.57
CA ALA A 390 -7.57 -15.26 2.22
C ALA A 390 -7.27 -15.03 0.73
N THR A 391 -6.04 -14.62 0.42
CA THR A 391 -5.56 -14.37 -0.95
C THR A 391 -5.39 -15.64 -1.79
N LYS A 392 -5.45 -16.82 -1.14
CA LYS A 392 -5.55 -18.14 -1.77
C LYS A 392 -6.87 -18.77 -1.28
N PRO A 393 -7.73 -19.31 -2.17
CA PRO A 393 -9.01 -19.88 -1.75
C PRO A 393 -8.84 -20.99 -0.70
N SER A 394 -9.62 -20.91 0.39
CA SER A 394 -9.62 -21.97 1.42
C SER A 394 -10.09 -23.30 0.85
N SER A 395 -9.45 -24.40 1.26
CA SER A 395 -9.82 -25.74 0.81
C SER A 395 -11.28 -26.06 1.17
N TYR A 396 -11.96 -26.83 0.34
CA TYR A 396 -13.36 -27.16 0.60
C TYR A 396 -13.56 -27.95 1.91
N GLN A 397 -12.56 -28.73 2.32
CA GLN A 397 -12.53 -29.40 3.63
C GLN A 397 -12.58 -28.39 4.80
N THR A 398 -11.81 -27.29 4.71
CA THR A 398 -11.81 -26.21 5.72
C THR A 398 -13.19 -25.56 5.84
N ILE A 399 -13.92 -25.42 4.73
CA ILE A 399 -15.28 -24.86 4.70
C ILE A 399 -16.27 -25.77 5.44
N LEU A 400 -16.17 -27.09 5.23
CA LEU A 400 -17.00 -28.09 5.93
C LEU A 400 -16.67 -28.19 7.42
N GLU A 401 -15.41 -28.00 7.80
CA GLU A 401 -14.99 -27.94 9.21
C GLU A 401 -15.53 -26.70 9.92
N LEU A 402 -15.57 -25.55 9.23
CA LEU A 402 -16.20 -24.32 9.74
C LEU A 402 -17.73 -24.44 9.83
N ASP A 403 -18.41 -25.02 8.81
CA ASP A 403 -19.85 -25.35 8.86
C ASP A 403 -20.20 -26.14 10.13
N ARG A 404 -19.46 -27.23 10.38
CA ARG A 404 -19.64 -28.05 11.56
C ARG A 404 -19.44 -27.23 12.84
N LYS A 405 -18.37 -26.43 12.96
CA LYS A 405 -18.12 -25.62 14.16
C LYS A 405 -19.25 -24.63 14.46
N ILE A 406 -19.82 -24.00 13.42
CA ILE A 406 -20.96 -23.07 13.56
C ILE A 406 -22.24 -23.80 14.04
N ARG A 407 -22.41 -25.08 13.67
CA ARG A 407 -23.56 -25.91 14.08
C ARG A 407 -23.40 -26.50 15.49
N GLU A 408 -22.17 -26.81 15.89
CA GLU A 408 -21.82 -27.32 17.22
C GLU A 408 -21.80 -26.20 18.29
N PHE A 409 -21.60 -24.94 17.90
CA PHE A 409 -21.60 -23.80 18.83
C PHE A 409 -23.00 -23.57 19.43
N SER A 410 -23.07 -23.52 20.77
CA SER A 410 -24.33 -23.40 21.49
C SER A 410 -24.96 -22.00 21.34
N VAL A 411 -26.28 -21.97 21.13
CA VAL A 411 -27.06 -20.72 21.07
C VAL A 411 -27.90 -20.61 22.35
N PRO A 412 -27.72 -19.57 23.19
CA PRO A 412 -28.51 -19.36 24.39
C PRO A 412 -30.01 -19.31 24.11
N VAL A 413 -30.77 -20.16 24.78
CA VAL A 413 -32.24 -20.10 24.78
C VAL A 413 -32.66 -19.10 25.86
N PHE A 414 -33.04 -17.89 25.44
CA PHE A 414 -33.71 -16.94 26.32
C PHE A 414 -35.16 -17.41 26.55
N THR A 415 -35.55 -17.56 27.81
CA THR A 415 -36.95 -17.80 28.20
C THR A 415 -37.74 -16.50 28.15
N ASP A 416 -38.94 -16.51 27.58
CA ASP A 416 -39.65 -15.33 27.11
C ASP A 416 -39.98 -14.27 28.18
N GLU A 417 -39.78 -12.99 27.85
CA GLU A 417 -40.80 -11.96 28.10
C GLU A 417 -41.42 -11.55 26.74
N PRO A 418 -42.76 -11.48 26.59
CA PRO A 418 -43.35 -11.75 25.27
C PRO A 418 -43.33 -10.60 24.24
N ASP A 419 -43.14 -9.35 24.66
CA ASP A 419 -43.39 -8.16 23.81
C ASP A 419 -42.17 -7.25 23.55
N SER A 420 -41.09 -7.30 24.34
CA SER A 420 -39.94 -6.38 24.19
C SER A 420 -38.85 -6.91 23.25
N ASP A 421 -38.44 -8.16 23.41
CA ASP A 421 -37.15 -8.66 22.90
C ASP A 421 -37.24 -9.28 21.49
N GLY A 422 -38.36 -9.09 20.78
CA GLY A 422 -38.60 -9.66 19.44
C GLY A 422 -37.49 -9.40 18.41
N MET A 423 -36.97 -8.16 18.34
CA MET A 423 -35.83 -7.83 17.45
C MET A 423 -34.52 -8.50 17.87
N ARG A 424 -34.34 -8.74 19.17
CA ARG A 424 -33.14 -9.37 19.74
C ARG A 424 -33.13 -10.86 19.44
N LEU A 425 -34.26 -11.55 19.68
CA LEU A 425 -34.46 -12.96 19.30
C LEU A 425 -34.34 -13.17 17.78
N PHE A 426 -34.90 -12.25 17.00
CA PHE A 426 -34.73 -12.19 15.54
C PHE A 426 -33.24 -12.09 15.13
N ALA A 427 -32.50 -11.13 15.69
CA ALA A 427 -31.10 -10.94 15.33
C ALA A 427 -30.18 -12.07 15.82
N GLN A 428 -30.51 -12.71 16.95
CA GLN A 428 -29.81 -13.90 17.45
C GLN A 428 -30.02 -15.10 16.53
N SER A 429 -31.26 -15.38 16.10
CA SER A 429 -31.55 -16.51 15.20
C SER A 429 -30.89 -16.33 13.82
N HIS A 430 -30.81 -15.10 13.33
CA HIS A 430 -30.10 -14.77 12.08
C HIS A 430 -28.59 -14.96 12.18
N TYR A 431 -27.99 -14.78 13.36
CA TYR A 431 -26.53 -14.76 13.55
C TYR A 431 -25.85 -16.03 12.98
N ARG A 432 -26.43 -17.21 13.23
CA ARG A 432 -25.93 -18.50 12.73
C ARG A 432 -26.18 -18.68 11.23
N GLU A 433 -27.41 -18.46 10.78
CA GLU A 433 -27.82 -18.71 9.38
C GLU A 433 -27.15 -17.74 8.40
N LEU A 434 -26.91 -16.48 8.82
CA LEU A 434 -26.09 -15.53 8.06
C LEU A 434 -24.65 -16.02 7.95
N THR A 435 -24.05 -16.47 9.06
CA THR A 435 -22.66 -16.95 9.06
C THR A 435 -22.49 -18.13 8.09
N LEU A 436 -23.43 -19.09 8.11
CA LEU A 436 -23.45 -20.24 7.19
C LEU A 436 -23.70 -19.83 5.73
N MET A 437 -24.68 -18.95 5.47
CA MET A 437 -24.97 -18.46 4.12
C MET A 437 -23.77 -17.74 3.50
N TYR A 438 -23.10 -16.89 4.29
CA TYR A 438 -21.94 -16.11 3.83
C TYR A 438 -20.70 -17.00 3.59
N LEU A 439 -20.58 -18.12 4.30
CA LEU A 439 -19.54 -19.15 4.12
C LEU A 439 -19.75 -19.98 2.85
N HIS A 440 -20.98 -20.46 2.58
CA HIS A 440 -21.22 -21.40 1.48
C HIS A 440 -21.52 -20.75 0.12
N ARG A 441 -21.95 -19.48 0.06
CA ARG A 441 -22.39 -18.82 -1.19
C ARG A 441 -21.43 -18.89 -2.38
N GLY A 442 -20.11 -18.81 -2.16
CA GLY A 442 -19.11 -18.91 -3.25
C GLY A 442 -19.08 -20.31 -3.86
N PHE A 443 -19.09 -21.34 -3.02
CA PHE A 443 -19.16 -22.74 -3.43
C PHE A 443 -20.55 -23.13 -3.97
N PHE A 444 -21.63 -22.49 -3.52
CA PHE A 444 -22.96 -22.55 -4.15
C PHE A 444 -22.92 -22.01 -5.58
N ALA A 445 -22.27 -20.85 -5.79
CA ALA A 445 -22.16 -20.24 -7.11
C ALA A 445 -21.28 -21.08 -8.06
N GLN A 446 -20.21 -21.66 -7.53
CA GLN A 446 -19.39 -22.65 -8.23
C GLN A 446 -20.21 -23.89 -8.62
N ALA A 447 -20.93 -24.53 -7.69
CA ALA A 447 -21.78 -25.69 -7.96
C ALA A 447 -22.85 -25.42 -9.04
N MET A 448 -23.48 -24.23 -9.00
CA MET A 448 -24.46 -23.76 -9.98
C MET A 448 -23.86 -23.45 -11.36
N THR A 449 -22.54 -23.22 -11.44
CA THR A 449 -21.81 -22.94 -12.68
C THR A 449 -21.25 -24.23 -13.29
N ASP A 450 -20.68 -25.11 -12.47
CA ASP A 450 -20.09 -26.39 -12.88
C ASP A 450 -21.16 -27.40 -13.34
N PHE A 451 -22.32 -27.43 -12.67
CA PHE A 451 -23.43 -28.35 -12.98
C PHE A 451 -24.78 -27.60 -13.09
N PRO A 452 -25.01 -26.81 -14.16
CA PRO A 452 -26.15 -25.87 -14.25
C PRO A 452 -27.56 -26.49 -14.25
N SER A 453 -27.67 -27.80 -14.52
CA SER A 453 -28.94 -28.54 -14.56
C SER A 453 -29.19 -29.41 -13.31
N ASP A 454 -28.13 -29.82 -12.60
CA ASP A 454 -28.21 -30.53 -11.32
C ASP A 454 -26.96 -30.26 -10.45
N PRO A 455 -26.98 -29.17 -9.65
CA PRO A 455 -25.90 -28.80 -8.73
C PRO A 455 -25.58 -29.86 -7.67
N LEU A 456 -26.44 -30.86 -7.46
CA LEU A 456 -26.18 -31.94 -6.49
C LEU A 456 -25.22 -33.00 -7.02
N ARG A 457 -24.97 -33.06 -8.34
CA ARG A 457 -23.88 -33.87 -8.92
C ARG A 457 -22.50 -33.22 -8.74
N SER A 458 -22.44 -31.94 -8.34
CA SER A 458 -21.18 -31.30 -7.98
C SER A 458 -20.61 -31.86 -6.67
N PRO A 459 -19.27 -32.07 -6.55
CA PRO A 459 -18.61 -32.26 -5.25
C PRO A 459 -18.91 -31.16 -4.23
N LEU A 460 -19.32 -29.98 -4.70
CA LEU A 460 -19.71 -28.82 -3.88
C LEU A 460 -21.21 -28.80 -3.52
N GLY A 461 -21.99 -29.82 -3.90
CA GLY A 461 -23.45 -29.89 -3.75
C GLY A 461 -23.98 -29.70 -2.31
N GLN A 462 -23.18 -30.02 -1.28
CA GLN A 462 -23.53 -29.70 0.11
C GLN A 462 -23.61 -28.17 0.34
N SER A 463 -22.70 -27.39 -0.25
CA SER A 463 -22.77 -25.91 -0.17
C SER A 463 -23.97 -25.35 -0.88
N PHE A 464 -24.39 -25.98 -1.99
CA PHE A 464 -25.62 -25.61 -2.67
C PHE A 464 -26.84 -25.77 -1.74
N ILE A 465 -26.98 -26.93 -1.09
CA ILE A 465 -28.07 -27.19 -0.14
C ILE A 465 -28.03 -26.24 1.06
N VAL A 466 -26.85 -26.03 1.66
CA VAL A 466 -26.72 -25.19 2.86
C VAL A 466 -27.04 -23.73 2.54
N ALA A 467 -26.46 -23.16 1.47
CA ALA A 467 -26.73 -21.78 1.08
C ALA A 467 -28.22 -21.55 0.78
N TYR A 468 -28.86 -22.46 0.04
CA TYR A 468 -30.29 -22.37 -0.27
C TYR A 468 -31.17 -22.45 0.99
N ARG A 469 -30.90 -23.39 1.90
CA ARG A 469 -31.67 -23.56 3.14
C ARG A 469 -31.53 -22.35 4.07
N CYS A 470 -30.30 -21.89 4.32
CA CYS A 470 -30.07 -20.71 5.16
C CYS A 470 -30.75 -19.47 4.55
N ALA A 471 -30.66 -19.27 3.23
CA ALA A 471 -31.35 -18.18 2.54
C ALA A 471 -32.87 -18.23 2.72
N SER A 472 -33.50 -19.39 2.52
CA SER A 472 -34.94 -19.56 2.73
C SER A 472 -35.38 -19.28 4.18
N VAL A 473 -34.60 -19.73 5.17
CA VAL A 473 -34.87 -19.42 6.60
C VAL A 473 -34.78 -17.91 6.88
N LEU A 474 -33.76 -17.24 6.36
CA LEU A 474 -33.57 -15.79 6.53
C LEU A 474 -34.70 -14.97 5.90
N ILE A 475 -35.22 -15.39 4.74
CA ILE A 475 -36.38 -14.75 4.09
C ILE A 475 -37.65 -14.92 4.93
N ILE A 476 -37.97 -16.16 5.36
CA ILE A 476 -39.14 -16.44 6.22
C ILE A 476 -39.06 -15.59 7.49
N ALA A 477 -37.94 -15.64 8.21
CA ALA A 477 -37.82 -14.99 9.51
C ALA A 477 -37.74 -13.46 9.40
N THR A 478 -37.28 -12.91 8.27
CA THR A 478 -37.39 -11.46 7.97
C THR A 478 -38.84 -11.05 7.70
N ASP A 479 -39.59 -11.84 6.94
CA ASP A 479 -41.00 -11.58 6.64
C ASP A 479 -41.86 -11.63 7.91
N ASP A 480 -41.71 -12.70 8.69
CA ASP A 480 -42.40 -12.91 9.96
C ASP A 480 -42.09 -11.81 11.01
N GLN A 481 -40.90 -11.19 10.96
CA GLN A 481 -40.53 -10.07 11.84
C GLN A 481 -40.95 -8.70 11.27
N PHE A 482 -40.90 -8.52 9.96
CA PHE A 482 -41.41 -7.31 9.29
C PHE A 482 -42.92 -7.17 9.51
N ALA A 483 -43.68 -8.27 9.46
CA ALA A 483 -45.10 -8.30 9.79
C ALA A 483 -45.40 -7.86 11.23
N LYS A 484 -44.51 -8.16 12.19
CA LYS A 484 -44.65 -7.75 13.61
C LYS A 484 -44.25 -6.30 13.86
N GLN A 485 -43.14 -5.83 13.27
CA GLN A 485 -42.56 -4.52 13.56
C GLN A 485 -42.09 -3.77 12.30
N PRO A 486 -43.00 -3.43 11.36
CA PRO A 486 -42.64 -2.89 10.05
C PRO A 486 -41.97 -1.51 10.13
N LEU A 487 -42.41 -0.65 11.05
CA LEU A 487 -41.85 0.69 11.26
C LEU A 487 -40.43 0.71 11.82
N LEU A 488 -40.00 -0.35 12.50
CA LEU A 488 -38.63 -0.49 13.02
C LEU A 488 -37.75 -1.22 12.00
N CYS A 489 -38.21 -2.35 11.46
CA CYS A 489 -37.49 -3.11 10.44
C CYS A 489 -37.15 -2.26 9.19
N SER A 490 -38.08 -1.39 8.73
CA SER A 490 -37.84 -0.47 7.61
C SER A 490 -36.71 0.56 7.86
N ARG A 491 -36.40 0.87 9.13
CA ARG A 491 -35.34 1.82 9.52
C ARG A 491 -33.97 1.14 9.72
N VAL A 492 -33.93 -0.16 10.02
CA VAL A 492 -32.69 -0.92 10.24
C VAL A 492 -32.18 -1.51 8.91
N TRP A 493 -31.38 -0.74 8.17
CA TRP A 493 -30.83 -1.09 6.85
C TRP A 493 -30.26 -2.51 6.76
N ARG A 494 -29.49 -2.97 7.77
CA ARG A 494 -28.78 -4.27 7.74
C ARG A 494 -29.74 -5.45 7.49
N VAL A 495 -30.98 -5.38 8.00
CA VAL A 495 -32.04 -6.38 7.74
C VAL A 495 -32.24 -6.57 6.22
N TRP A 496 -32.33 -5.47 5.47
CA TRP A 496 -32.56 -5.48 4.03
C TRP A 496 -31.32 -5.87 3.20
N SER A 497 -30.10 -5.55 3.65
CA SER A 497 -28.88 -6.09 3.01
C SER A 497 -28.80 -7.62 3.13
N PHE A 498 -29.10 -8.14 4.31
CA PHE A 498 -29.07 -9.58 4.58
C PHE A 498 -30.20 -10.33 3.85
N ALA A 499 -31.44 -9.86 3.96
CA ALA A 499 -32.59 -10.45 3.27
C ALA A 499 -32.45 -10.37 1.74
N PHE A 500 -31.82 -9.32 1.18
CA PHE A 500 -31.54 -9.26 -0.26
C PHE A 500 -30.49 -10.30 -0.67
N SER A 501 -29.43 -10.46 0.14
CA SER A 501 -28.38 -11.46 -0.14
C SER A 501 -28.95 -12.89 -0.18
N ALA A 502 -29.91 -13.19 0.72
CA ALA A 502 -30.69 -14.43 0.70
C ALA A 502 -31.63 -14.53 -0.52
N ALA A 503 -32.36 -13.45 -0.84
CA ALA A 503 -33.29 -13.43 -1.97
C ALA A 503 -32.59 -13.59 -3.34
N VAL A 504 -31.33 -13.16 -3.48
CA VAL A 504 -30.53 -13.45 -4.69
C VAL A 504 -30.21 -14.96 -4.80
N ILE A 505 -29.80 -15.63 -3.71
CA ILE A 505 -29.58 -17.10 -3.72
C ILE A 505 -30.83 -17.82 -4.22
N VAL A 506 -31.98 -17.57 -3.58
CA VAL A 506 -33.25 -18.21 -3.95
C VAL A 506 -33.65 -17.85 -5.38
N GLY A 507 -33.51 -16.59 -5.77
CA GLY A 507 -33.78 -16.13 -7.12
C GLY A 507 -32.94 -16.85 -8.18
N THR A 508 -31.64 -17.04 -7.95
CA THR A 508 -30.76 -17.77 -8.87
C THR A 508 -31.09 -19.27 -8.95
N VAL A 509 -31.59 -19.89 -7.87
CA VAL A 509 -32.12 -21.26 -7.95
C VAL A 509 -33.41 -21.30 -8.76
N ALA A 510 -34.30 -20.31 -8.60
CA ALA A 510 -35.58 -20.23 -9.32
C ALA A 510 -35.44 -19.90 -10.82
N THR A 511 -34.39 -19.20 -11.24
CA THR A 511 -34.15 -18.88 -12.67
C THR A 511 -33.56 -20.03 -13.48
N ARG A 512 -32.92 -21.02 -12.84
CA ARG A 512 -32.35 -22.19 -13.53
C ARG A 512 -33.31 -23.38 -13.44
N ARG A 513 -33.58 -24.04 -14.57
CA ARG A 513 -34.50 -25.19 -14.67
C ARG A 513 -33.80 -26.46 -14.16
N LEU A 514 -33.61 -26.53 -12.85
CA LEU A 514 -32.95 -27.67 -12.20
C LEU A 514 -33.81 -28.94 -12.32
N GLY A 515 -33.18 -30.09 -12.55
CA GLY A 515 -33.85 -31.39 -12.65
C GLY A 515 -34.36 -31.97 -11.32
N ILE A 516 -34.12 -31.26 -10.23
CA ILE A 516 -34.30 -31.70 -8.85
C ILE A 516 -35.46 -30.96 -8.16
N LYS A 517 -36.21 -31.67 -7.30
CA LYS A 517 -37.20 -31.06 -6.42
C LYS A 517 -36.51 -30.60 -5.14
N LEU A 518 -36.63 -29.32 -4.82
CA LEU A 518 -36.16 -28.72 -3.58
C LEU A 518 -37.35 -28.41 -2.67
N ASP A 519 -37.08 -28.47 -1.37
CA ASP A 519 -38.02 -28.11 -0.31
C ASP A 519 -37.39 -26.97 0.52
N PRO A 520 -38.02 -25.78 0.58
CA PRO A 520 -39.25 -25.38 -0.11
C PRO A 520 -39.03 -25.11 -1.62
N ASP A 521 -40.10 -24.87 -2.40
CA ASP A 521 -40.01 -24.57 -3.84
C ASP A 521 -39.31 -23.21 -4.09
N PRO A 522 -38.28 -23.15 -4.95
CA PRO A 522 -37.50 -21.92 -5.19
C PRO A 522 -38.32 -20.76 -5.77
N PHE A 523 -39.33 -21.05 -6.61
CA PHE A 523 -40.14 -20.01 -7.22
C PHE A 523 -41.12 -19.43 -6.20
N GLU A 524 -41.78 -20.27 -5.40
CA GLU A 524 -42.67 -19.82 -4.32
C GLU A 524 -41.92 -18.97 -3.28
N HIS A 525 -40.66 -19.31 -2.99
CA HIS A 525 -39.82 -18.50 -2.10
C HIS A 525 -39.29 -17.21 -2.74
N LEU A 526 -39.05 -17.18 -4.05
CA LEU A 526 -38.77 -15.94 -4.77
C LEU A 526 -40.01 -15.02 -4.80
N GLU A 527 -41.21 -15.56 -5.01
CA GLU A 527 -42.47 -14.81 -4.94
C GLU A 527 -42.68 -14.21 -3.53
N ARG A 528 -42.45 -14.99 -2.46
CA ARG A 528 -42.51 -14.49 -1.07
C ARG A 528 -41.50 -13.37 -0.83
N ALA A 529 -40.26 -13.52 -1.32
CA ALA A 529 -39.24 -12.47 -1.24
C ALA A 529 -39.65 -11.20 -2.02
N CYS A 530 -40.20 -11.33 -3.22
CA CYS A 530 -40.72 -10.20 -4.01
C CYS A 530 -41.85 -9.45 -3.27
N SER A 531 -42.77 -10.16 -2.62
CA SER A 531 -43.85 -9.53 -1.84
C SER A 531 -43.32 -8.74 -0.65
N LEU A 532 -42.46 -9.36 0.18
CA LEU A 532 -41.80 -8.71 1.32
C LEU A 532 -41.07 -7.42 0.90
N PHE A 533 -40.34 -7.47 -0.22
CA PHE A 533 -39.60 -6.30 -0.71
C PHE A 533 -40.50 -5.22 -1.34
N ASP A 534 -41.71 -5.52 -1.85
CA ASP A 534 -42.66 -4.51 -2.32
C ASP A 534 -43.34 -3.76 -1.16
N ASP A 535 -43.86 -4.49 -0.16
CA ASP A 535 -44.46 -3.85 1.02
C ASP A 535 -43.42 -3.00 1.78
N ALA A 536 -42.18 -3.48 1.87
CA ALA A 536 -41.07 -2.73 2.45
C ALA A 536 -40.60 -1.54 1.59
N ALA A 537 -40.70 -1.60 0.25
CA ALA A 537 -40.27 -0.52 -0.65
C ALA A 537 -41.01 0.82 -0.43
N ARG A 538 -42.17 0.77 0.23
CA ARG A 538 -42.98 1.95 0.60
C ARG A 538 -42.37 2.76 1.76
N THR A 539 -41.46 2.17 2.54
CA THR A 539 -40.88 2.78 3.76
C THR A 539 -39.35 2.69 3.84
N SER A 540 -38.73 1.67 3.23
CA SER A 540 -37.28 1.45 3.20
C SER A 540 -36.72 1.79 1.81
N SER A 541 -35.87 2.82 1.73
CA SER A 541 -35.17 3.18 0.48
C SER A 541 -34.24 2.08 -0.03
N ARG A 542 -33.78 1.20 0.88
CA ARG A 542 -32.96 0.03 0.58
C ARG A 542 -33.79 -1.10 -0.04
N ALA A 543 -34.96 -1.41 0.52
CA ALA A 543 -35.87 -2.42 -0.03
C ALA A 543 -36.35 -2.03 -1.44
N LYS A 544 -36.69 -0.75 -1.65
CA LYS A 544 -37.09 -0.22 -2.97
C LYS A 544 -36.05 -0.45 -4.07
N LYS A 545 -34.76 -0.47 -3.75
CA LYS A 545 -33.68 -0.76 -4.72
C LYS A 545 -33.50 -2.25 -4.98
N ALA A 546 -33.50 -3.05 -3.92
CA ALA A 546 -33.44 -4.51 -4.01
C ALA A 546 -34.58 -5.09 -4.87
N LEU A 547 -35.81 -4.58 -4.69
CA LEU A 547 -37.00 -4.97 -5.46
C LEU A 547 -36.79 -4.91 -6.98
N VAL A 548 -36.07 -3.90 -7.49
CA VAL A 548 -35.80 -3.74 -8.94
C VAL A 548 -35.02 -4.93 -9.51
N ILE A 549 -34.17 -5.56 -8.70
CA ILE A 549 -33.37 -6.73 -9.09
C ILE A 549 -34.21 -8.00 -8.92
N LEU A 550 -34.92 -8.14 -7.80
CA LEU A 550 -35.77 -9.30 -7.51
C LEU A 550 -36.88 -9.48 -8.56
N LEU A 551 -37.47 -8.39 -9.06
CA LEU A 551 -38.46 -8.44 -10.14
C LEU A 551 -37.88 -8.93 -11.49
N ARG A 552 -36.58 -8.75 -11.75
CA ARG A 552 -35.92 -9.34 -12.94
C ARG A 552 -35.67 -10.84 -12.77
N LEU A 553 -35.18 -11.24 -11.60
CA LEU A 553 -35.03 -12.66 -11.26
C LEU A 553 -36.39 -13.38 -11.34
N ARG A 554 -37.45 -12.73 -10.87
CA ARG A 554 -38.84 -13.21 -11.03
C ARG A 554 -39.23 -13.39 -12.49
N GLN A 555 -38.99 -12.40 -13.36
CA GLN A 555 -39.31 -12.51 -14.78
C GLN A 555 -38.52 -13.63 -15.47
N LYS A 556 -37.22 -13.76 -15.18
CA LYS A 556 -36.35 -14.85 -15.66
C LYS A 556 -36.89 -16.23 -15.20
N ALA A 557 -37.33 -16.35 -13.95
CA ALA A 557 -37.90 -17.58 -13.40
C ALA A 557 -39.29 -17.92 -13.99
N ILE A 558 -40.11 -16.91 -14.31
CA ILE A 558 -41.38 -17.08 -15.04
C ILE A 558 -41.11 -17.64 -16.44
N HIS A 559 -40.16 -17.07 -17.19
CA HIS A 559 -39.77 -17.59 -18.51
C HIS A 559 -39.27 -19.05 -18.43
N ALA A 560 -38.43 -19.38 -17.44
CA ALA A 560 -37.90 -20.73 -17.25
C ALA A 560 -38.98 -21.80 -16.96
N ARG A 561 -40.16 -21.41 -16.46
CA ARG A 561 -41.31 -22.29 -16.20
C ARG A 561 -42.26 -22.50 -17.40
N ILE A 562 -42.24 -21.66 -18.43
CA ILE A 562 -43.36 -21.55 -19.39
C ILE A 562 -43.22 -22.37 -20.70
N ASP A 563 -42.02 -22.76 -21.15
CA ASP A 563 -41.85 -23.52 -22.41
C ASP A 563 -41.51 -25.01 -22.20
N PRO A 564 -42.37 -25.93 -22.69
CA PRO A 564 -42.05 -27.36 -22.80
C PRO A 564 -42.16 -27.93 -24.23
N LEU A 565 -42.52 -27.17 -25.28
CA LEU A 565 -43.10 -27.77 -26.50
C LEU A 565 -42.81 -27.15 -27.89
N GLN A 566 -42.14 -25.99 -28.06
CA GLN A 566 -42.01 -25.40 -29.41
C GLN A 566 -40.63 -25.45 -30.11
N GLN A 567 -39.52 -25.76 -29.43
CA GLN A 567 -38.18 -25.68 -30.04
C GLN A 567 -37.74 -26.90 -30.89
N ALA A 568 -38.65 -27.80 -31.28
CA ALA A 568 -38.35 -28.96 -32.13
C ALA A 568 -38.25 -28.64 -33.64
N SER A 569 -38.46 -27.38 -34.05
CA SER A 569 -38.30 -26.93 -35.44
C SER A 569 -37.96 -25.43 -35.51
N TYR A 570 -37.30 -25.00 -36.59
CA TYR A 570 -36.85 -23.62 -36.87
C TYR A 570 -35.72 -23.05 -35.99
N LEU A 571 -34.50 -23.50 -36.29
CA LEU A 571 -33.41 -22.55 -36.55
C LEU A 571 -33.32 -22.34 -38.08
N PRO A 572 -32.90 -21.16 -38.60
CA PRO A 572 -32.20 -20.07 -37.92
C PRO A 572 -32.93 -18.71 -37.94
N SER A 573 -32.25 -17.70 -37.37
CA SER A 573 -32.53 -16.25 -37.45
C SER A 573 -33.71 -15.68 -36.62
N LEU A 574 -33.44 -15.42 -35.34
CA LEU A 574 -34.09 -14.36 -34.58
C LEU A 574 -33.10 -13.69 -33.59
N LYS A 575 -32.25 -12.82 -34.14
CA LYS A 575 -31.47 -11.85 -33.34
C LYS A 575 -32.29 -10.58 -33.18
N SER A 576 -32.94 -10.40 -32.03
CA SER A 576 -33.71 -9.19 -31.71
C SER A 576 -33.57 -8.79 -30.24
N SER A 577 -32.60 -7.90 -29.97
CA SER A 577 -32.64 -6.89 -28.90
C SER A 577 -32.95 -7.34 -27.46
N GLU A 578 -32.23 -8.34 -26.94
CA GLU A 578 -31.74 -8.28 -25.56
C GLU A 578 -30.22 -8.05 -25.61
N SER A 579 -29.71 -7.20 -24.71
CA SER A 579 -28.33 -6.69 -24.76
C SER A 579 -27.32 -7.68 -24.21
N GLN A 580 -26.30 -8.05 -25.00
CA GLN A 580 -25.20 -8.93 -24.60
C GLN A 580 -24.18 -8.26 -23.62
N ASP A 581 -24.65 -7.30 -22.82
CA ASP A 581 -23.84 -6.40 -21.98
C ASP A 581 -24.24 -6.32 -20.50
N GLU A 582 -25.35 -6.93 -20.06
CA GLU A 582 -25.55 -7.17 -18.61
C GLU A 582 -24.77 -8.44 -18.20
N PRO A 583 -24.06 -8.43 -17.04
CA PRO A 583 -23.44 -9.63 -16.48
C PRO A 583 -24.48 -10.57 -15.86
N ASP A 584 -24.20 -11.88 -15.81
CA ASP A 584 -25.04 -12.85 -15.08
C ASP A 584 -25.03 -12.49 -13.58
N GLU A 585 -26.21 -12.27 -12.99
CA GLU A 585 -26.34 -11.91 -11.59
C GLU A 585 -25.76 -13.00 -10.65
N LEU A 586 -25.73 -14.27 -11.08
CA LEU A 586 -25.07 -15.35 -10.35
C LEU A 586 -23.55 -15.14 -10.26
N GLU A 587 -22.90 -14.72 -11.35
CA GLU A 587 -21.45 -14.54 -11.38
C GLU A 587 -21.02 -13.38 -10.46
N VAL A 588 -21.75 -12.26 -10.52
CA VAL A 588 -21.53 -11.12 -9.63
C VAL A 588 -21.80 -11.50 -8.17
N PHE A 589 -22.87 -12.29 -7.91
CA PHE A 589 -23.20 -12.77 -6.58
C PHE A 589 -22.15 -13.74 -6.01
N GLY A 590 -21.62 -14.63 -6.85
CA GLY A 590 -20.59 -15.62 -6.51
C GLY A 590 -19.20 -15.04 -6.25
N GLY A 591 -19.01 -13.73 -6.46
CA GLY A 591 -17.74 -13.04 -6.24
C GLY A 591 -16.82 -12.96 -7.47
N ARG A 592 -17.30 -13.35 -8.66
CA ARG A 592 -16.50 -13.31 -9.90
C ARG A 592 -16.00 -11.89 -10.16
N THR A 593 -14.72 -11.77 -10.49
CA THR A 593 -14.05 -10.49 -10.74
C THR A 593 -14.68 -9.73 -11.91
N MET A 594 -15.45 -8.68 -11.62
CA MET A 594 -16.05 -7.82 -12.64
C MET A 594 -15.03 -6.84 -13.22
N LEU A 595 -14.47 -7.20 -14.37
CA LEU A 595 -13.58 -6.34 -15.16
C LEU A 595 -14.36 -5.19 -15.82
N VAL A 596 -13.75 -4.00 -15.86
CA VAL A 596 -14.36 -2.75 -16.34
C VAL A 596 -14.73 -2.86 -17.84
N ARG A 597 -16.02 -2.83 -18.16
CA ARG A 597 -16.50 -2.64 -19.54
C ARG A 597 -16.64 -1.15 -19.86
N THR A 598 -15.97 -0.69 -20.92
CA THR A 598 -16.21 0.62 -21.52
C THR A 598 -17.52 0.62 -22.31
N SER A 599 -18.51 1.42 -21.90
CA SER A 599 -19.79 1.53 -22.62
C SER A 599 -19.62 2.25 -23.96
N SER A 600 -19.41 1.47 -25.04
CA SER A 600 -19.32 2.02 -26.39
C SER A 600 -20.72 2.33 -26.95
N LYS A 601 -21.06 3.62 -27.05
CA LYS A 601 -22.31 4.07 -27.70
C LYS A 601 -22.24 3.82 -29.21
N GLN A 602 -22.67 2.65 -29.66
CA GLN A 602 -22.83 2.36 -31.09
C GLN A 602 -23.93 3.23 -31.72
N VAL A 603 -23.51 4.22 -32.52
CA VAL A 603 -24.43 4.97 -33.40
C VAL A 603 -24.70 4.11 -34.65
N SER A 604 -25.82 3.38 -34.65
CA SER A 604 -26.27 2.60 -35.80
C SER A 604 -26.71 3.50 -36.96
N ARG A 605 -26.34 3.16 -38.20
CA ARG A 605 -26.52 4.05 -39.36
C ARG A 605 -26.78 3.35 -40.70
N SER A 606 -28.02 2.92 -40.94
CA SER A 606 -28.57 2.60 -42.28
C SER A 606 -30.06 2.29 -42.20
N SER A 607 -30.94 2.58 -43.18
CA SER A 607 -30.85 3.50 -44.35
C SER A 607 -32.22 3.64 -45.05
N GLN A 608 -32.30 4.57 -46.03
CA GLN A 608 -33.38 4.78 -47.02
C GLN A 608 -34.61 5.62 -46.61
N GLY A 609 -35.15 6.36 -47.59
CA GLY A 609 -36.24 7.34 -47.45
C GLY A 609 -35.90 8.69 -48.09
N LYS A 610 -36.19 8.88 -49.39
CA LYS A 610 -35.86 10.11 -50.15
C LYS A 610 -37.10 10.97 -50.48
N MET A 611 -37.04 12.25 -50.09
CA MET A 611 -37.64 13.41 -50.80
C MET A 611 -39.20 13.50 -50.87
N PRO A 612 -39.84 14.66 -51.22
CA PRO A 612 -39.36 15.68 -52.17
C PRO A 612 -39.53 17.20 -51.86
N LEU A 613 -38.66 17.97 -52.54
CA LEU A 613 -38.84 19.29 -53.19
C LEU A 613 -39.51 20.52 -52.49
N SER A 614 -38.69 21.59 -52.42
CA SER A 614 -39.07 23.03 -52.49
C SER A 614 -39.80 23.64 -51.26
N MET A 615 -39.81 24.97 -51.03
CA MET A 615 -39.52 26.10 -51.92
C MET A 615 -38.69 27.22 -51.23
N GLN A 616 -38.70 28.45 -51.77
CA GLN A 616 -37.72 29.52 -51.50
C GLN A 616 -38.13 30.52 -50.39
N LEU A 617 -37.14 31.31 -49.96
CA LEU A 617 -37.17 32.72 -49.49
C LEU A 617 -38.51 33.48 -49.59
N PRO A 618 -38.84 34.35 -48.60
CA PRO A 618 -38.27 35.70 -48.62
C PRO A 618 -37.87 36.29 -47.24
N GLY A 619 -37.31 37.51 -47.28
CA GLY A 619 -36.95 38.32 -46.11
C GLY A 619 -37.84 39.57 -45.91
N PRO A 620 -37.29 40.81 -45.85
CA PRO A 620 -37.53 41.71 -44.71
C PRO A 620 -38.39 42.97 -45.00
N THR A 621 -38.27 44.01 -44.15
CA THR A 621 -38.94 45.34 -44.10
C THR A 621 -40.22 45.39 -43.21
N SER A 622 -40.57 46.47 -42.49
CA SER A 622 -40.00 47.85 -42.37
C SER A 622 -40.54 48.63 -41.13
N ILE A 623 -39.70 49.53 -40.55
CA ILE A 623 -39.90 50.99 -40.21
C ILE A 623 -41.28 51.40 -39.58
N GLU A 624 -41.43 52.08 -38.42
CA GLU A 624 -41.09 53.48 -38.00
C GLU A 624 -40.97 53.60 -36.45
N HIS A 625 -39.92 54.24 -35.88
CA HIS A 625 -39.81 55.65 -35.41
C HIS A 625 -40.78 56.07 -34.25
N ASN A 626 -40.35 56.27 -32.98
CA ASN A 626 -39.53 57.37 -32.38
C ASN A 626 -40.42 58.60 -31.95
N PRO A 627 -40.14 59.42 -30.91
CA PRO A 627 -39.04 59.47 -29.91
C PRO A 627 -39.58 59.51 -28.43
N GLN A 628 -38.91 59.94 -27.34
CA GLN A 628 -37.53 60.37 -26.99
C GLN A 628 -37.31 60.23 -25.46
N TYR A 629 -36.10 59.92 -24.97
CA TYR A 629 -35.29 60.80 -24.09
C TYR A 629 -33.89 60.20 -23.76
N GLN A 630 -32.84 60.87 -24.27
CA GLN A 630 -31.44 61.06 -23.79
C GLN A 630 -30.83 60.10 -22.72
N ARG A 631 -29.56 59.63 -22.80
CA ARG A 631 -28.36 60.03 -23.60
C ARG A 631 -27.57 58.84 -24.18
N THR A 632 -26.61 59.14 -25.06
CA THR A 632 -25.87 58.28 -26.00
C THR A 632 -24.38 58.75 -26.08
N HIS A 633 -23.34 58.08 -26.65
CA HIS A 633 -23.15 56.74 -27.24
C HIS A 633 -21.64 56.41 -27.52
N HIS A 634 -21.35 55.16 -27.92
CA HIS A 634 -20.23 54.61 -28.75
C HIS A 634 -18.74 54.75 -28.28
N HIS A 635 -17.78 53.81 -28.48
CA HIS A 635 -17.36 52.89 -29.60
C HIS A 635 -16.67 53.59 -30.81
N PRO A 636 -15.77 52.94 -31.60
CA PRO A 636 -14.97 51.69 -31.40
C PRO A 636 -13.50 51.66 -32.00
N HIS A 637 -12.83 50.49 -31.93
CA HIS A 637 -11.84 49.86 -32.87
C HIS A 637 -10.45 50.47 -33.28
N PHE A 638 -9.40 49.64 -33.03
CA PHE A 638 -8.27 49.17 -33.90
C PHE A 638 -7.28 50.07 -34.71
N ILE A 639 -5.98 49.69 -34.62
CA ILE A 639 -4.90 49.64 -35.67
C ILE A 639 -4.48 50.99 -36.31
N ASN A 640 -3.23 51.50 -36.20
CA ASN A 640 -1.99 50.98 -36.82
C ASN A 640 -0.69 51.70 -36.32
N ILE A 641 0.49 51.35 -36.84
CA ILE A 641 1.83 51.95 -36.54
C ILE A 641 2.26 52.97 -37.63
N PRO A 642 3.09 54.00 -37.33
CA PRO A 642 4.51 53.94 -37.78
C PRO A 642 5.57 54.62 -36.86
N GLU A 643 6.83 54.29 -37.18
CA GLU A 643 8.20 54.67 -36.75
C GLU A 643 8.49 56.08 -36.14
N ILE A 644 9.49 56.18 -35.24
CA ILE A 644 10.85 56.79 -35.47
C ILE A 644 11.79 56.65 -34.22
N ARG A 645 13.11 56.86 -34.45
CA ARG A 645 14.35 56.59 -33.68
C ARG A 645 14.63 57.39 -32.38
N GLU A 646 15.75 57.01 -31.72
CA GLU A 646 16.67 57.85 -30.88
C GLU A 646 16.14 58.32 -29.49
N GLU A 647 16.92 58.60 -28.43
CA GLU A 647 18.31 58.27 -27.99
C GLU A 647 18.44 58.56 -26.45
N GLY A 648 19.54 58.15 -25.77
CA GLY A 648 19.87 58.52 -24.37
C GLY A 648 19.13 57.73 -23.26
N ASP A 649 19.66 57.30 -22.10
CA ASP A 649 20.86 57.57 -21.26
C ASP A 649 20.62 58.46 -20.00
N HIS A 650 21.39 58.18 -18.94
CA HIS A 650 21.61 58.90 -17.67
C HIS A 650 20.58 58.86 -16.50
N ASN A 651 20.93 58.04 -15.49
CA ASN A 651 21.39 58.45 -14.14
C ASN A 651 20.58 59.41 -13.23
N LEU A 652 20.55 59.03 -11.93
CA LEU A 652 20.52 59.90 -10.71
C LEU A 652 19.27 60.79 -10.50
N ARG A 653 18.83 61.22 -9.31
CA ARG A 653 18.89 60.82 -7.88
C ARG A 653 18.14 61.93 -7.11
N ASP A 654 17.53 61.62 -5.97
CA ASP A 654 17.25 62.49 -4.80
C ASP A 654 16.44 63.82 -4.93
N ALA A 655 15.21 63.83 -4.39
CA ALA A 655 14.57 64.93 -3.61
C ALA A 655 13.29 64.38 -2.91
N ALA A 656 13.24 64.28 -1.57
CA ALA A 656 12.68 65.29 -0.63
C ALA A 656 11.13 65.35 -0.61
N LEU A 657 10.37 65.31 0.50
CA LEU A 657 10.61 65.29 1.97
C LEU A 657 9.42 64.57 2.69
N GLY A 658 9.60 64.05 3.92
CA GLY A 658 8.45 63.69 4.79
C GLY A 658 8.62 62.56 5.82
N LEU A 659 9.35 62.80 6.91
CA LEU A 659 9.21 62.09 8.20
C LEU A 659 8.13 62.80 9.06
N PRO A 660 7.67 62.32 10.24
CA PRO A 660 8.10 61.15 11.05
C PRO A 660 6.89 60.17 11.33
N PRO A 661 6.93 59.17 12.24
CA PRO A 661 7.96 58.84 13.23
C PRO A 661 8.53 57.40 13.18
N GLU A 662 8.40 56.65 14.28
CA GLU A 662 9.52 55.97 14.96
C GLU A 662 9.02 54.76 15.78
N LEU A 663 9.76 53.70 16.15
CA LEU A 663 11.09 53.08 15.82
C LEU A 663 10.88 51.57 16.18
N GLU A 664 11.48 50.53 15.59
CA GLU A 664 12.88 50.20 15.24
C GLU A 664 13.82 49.97 16.45
N GLY A 665 14.65 48.91 16.43
CA GLY A 665 15.88 48.85 17.26
C GLY A 665 16.13 47.62 18.16
N LEU A 666 16.64 46.54 17.55
CA LEU A 666 17.68 45.59 18.02
C LEU A 666 17.92 45.27 19.53
N TYR A 667 18.08 43.96 19.78
CA TYR A 667 19.12 43.29 20.61
C TYR A 667 19.95 44.11 21.63
N ARG A 668 19.91 43.72 22.92
CA ARG A 668 21.07 43.05 23.58
C ARG A 668 20.82 42.44 24.97
N GLU A 669 21.81 41.64 25.36
CA GLU A 669 21.95 40.64 26.42
C GLU A 669 21.80 41.05 27.91
N ILE A 670 21.27 40.11 28.70
CA ILE A 670 21.74 39.63 30.03
C ILE A 670 22.00 40.65 31.16
N ALA A 671 21.14 40.62 32.20
CA ALA A 671 21.54 40.49 33.61
C ALA A 671 20.35 40.14 34.53
N GLY A 672 20.62 39.44 35.64
CA GLY A 672 19.80 39.42 36.86
C GLY A 672 20.72 39.69 38.07
N PRO A 673 20.32 39.42 39.34
CA PRO A 673 19.02 38.99 39.88
C PRO A 673 18.49 39.96 40.98
N GLN A 674 17.37 39.65 41.68
CA GLN A 674 17.25 39.72 43.16
C GLN A 674 15.86 39.30 43.72
N TYR A 675 15.75 39.22 45.06
CA TYR A 675 14.69 38.60 45.87
C TYR A 675 13.90 39.62 46.74
N SER A 676 12.57 39.46 46.87
CA SER A 676 11.74 39.59 48.11
C SER A 676 10.23 39.60 47.74
N ARG A 677 9.24 39.00 48.43
CA ARG A 677 9.03 38.33 49.75
C ARG A 677 8.24 39.13 50.81
N ALA A 678 6.90 39.01 50.77
CA ALA A 678 5.95 39.16 51.89
C ALA A 678 4.64 38.41 51.50
N THR A 679 3.91 37.57 52.27
CA THR A 679 3.37 37.57 53.67
C THR A 679 2.26 38.59 53.94
N SER A 680 1.10 38.29 54.56
CA SER A 680 0.48 37.02 55.04
C SER A 680 -1.00 37.30 55.47
N LEU A 681 -1.65 36.35 56.19
CA LEU A 681 -2.95 36.42 56.90
C LEU A 681 -4.20 36.21 56.00
N TYR A 682 -5.30 35.53 56.39
CA TYR A 682 -5.77 35.02 57.70
C TYR A 682 -6.16 33.51 57.69
N GLY A 683 -6.62 32.97 58.83
CA GLY A 683 -6.83 31.53 59.13
C GLY A 683 -8.26 30.95 58.96
N PRO A 684 -8.52 29.73 59.51
CA PRO A 684 -9.56 28.78 59.03
C PRO A 684 -10.82 28.69 59.93
N PRO A 685 -11.82 27.82 59.61
CA PRO A 685 -11.79 26.44 60.13
C PRO A 685 -12.34 25.31 59.21
N GLN A 686 -12.25 24.09 59.74
CA GLN A 686 -12.72 22.75 59.32
C GLN A 686 -14.09 22.66 58.59
N GLY A 687 -14.39 21.63 57.77
CA GLY A 687 -13.62 20.43 57.40
C GLY A 687 -14.45 19.34 56.68
N GLN A 688 -14.06 18.06 56.84
CA GLN A 688 -14.66 16.81 56.30
C GLN A 688 -14.27 16.40 54.85
N GLN A 689 -14.37 15.09 54.55
CA GLN A 689 -13.69 14.40 53.43
C GLN A 689 -14.65 13.92 52.32
N SER A 690 -14.19 13.92 51.07
CA SER A 690 -14.64 12.99 50.00
C SER A 690 -13.58 12.87 48.89
N SER A 691 -13.71 11.85 48.03
CA SER A 691 -12.69 11.44 47.05
C SER A 691 -12.70 12.25 45.75
N VAL A 692 -11.52 12.42 45.14
CA VAL A 692 -11.33 12.99 43.80
C VAL A 692 -10.71 11.92 42.90
N MET A 693 -11.34 11.66 41.75
CA MET A 693 -10.81 10.81 40.68
C MET A 693 -10.02 11.67 39.68
N LEU A 694 -8.94 11.15 39.12
CA LEU A 694 -8.01 11.87 38.23
C LEU A 694 -8.09 11.37 36.78
N GLU A 695 -8.78 12.11 35.92
CA GLU A 695 -8.67 11.99 34.45
C GLU A 695 -7.53 12.89 33.93
N ASP A 696 -6.25 12.52 34.12
CA ASP A 696 -5.11 13.07 33.35
C ASP A 696 -3.79 12.30 33.59
N ARG A 697 -3.32 11.50 32.61
CA ARG A 697 -2.04 10.73 32.69
C ARG A 697 -1.33 10.38 31.36
N TRP A 698 -1.71 10.95 30.21
CA TRP A 698 -1.14 10.57 28.90
C TRP A 698 -0.34 11.67 28.18
N SER A 699 -0.18 12.85 28.78
CA SER A 699 0.39 14.06 28.15
C SER A 699 1.83 14.40 28.57
N SER A 700 2.46 13.63 29.47
CA SER A 700 3.65 14.07 30.23
C SER A 700 4.94 13.27 30.03
N PHE A 701 5.03 12.36 29.04
CA PHE A 701 6.17 11.45 28.88
C PHE A 701 7.27 11.88 27.88
N MET A 702 7.21 13.11 27.34
CA MET A 702 8.18 13.62 26.35
C MET A 702 8.62 15.06 26.68
N HIS A 703 9.59 15.23 27.59
CA HIS A 703 10.86 15.97 27.34
C HIS A 703 11.77 16.18 28.58
N ASN A 704 13.03 15.75 28.41
CA ASN A 704 14.29 16.33 28.90
C ASN A 704 14.71 16.31 30.40
N SER A 705 15.98 15.92 30.59
CA SER A 705 16.88 16.02 31.77
C SER A 705 17.22 17.49 32.15
N PRO A 706 17.88 17.84 33.31
CA PRO A 706 18.87 17.06 34.10
C PRO A 706 18.82 17.15 35.65
N LEU A 707 19.86 16.59 36.31
CA LEU A 707 20.16 16.50 37.77
C LEU A 707 21.05 17.71 38.25
N PRO A 708 21.63 17.79 39.49
CA PRO A 708 21.54 17.02 40.76
C PRO A 708 21.37 18.00 42.00
N PRO A 709 21.92 17.81 43.25
CA PRO A 709 22.34 16.65 44.08
C PRO A 709 21.79 16.66 45.56
N GLU A 710 22.31 15.76 46.43
CA GLU A 710 22.30 15.75 47.93
C GLU A 710 20.96 15.47 48.68
N HIS A 711 20.88 14.79 49.83
CA HIS A 711 21.80 13.92 50.64
C HIS A 711 20.88 13.04 51.53
N LEU A 712 20.93 11.70 51.61
CA LEU A 712 21.88 10.76 52.27
C LEU A 712 21.45 9.33 51.85
N THR A 713 22.30 8.47 51.25
CA THR A 713 23.10 7.38 51.90
C THR A 713 22.35 6.56 52.97
N HIS A 714 22.37 5.22 52.99
CA HIS A 714 23.23 4.20 52.33
C HIS A 714 22.55 2.79 52.49
N LEU A 715 22.98 1.59 52.04
CA LEU A 715 24.13 0.89 51.41
C LEU A 715 23.51 -0.35 50.68
N CYS A 716 24.09 -1.10 49.72
CA CYS A 716 25.17 -0.90 48.73
C CYS A 716 25.18 -2.09 47.73
N PRO A 717 25.62 -1.93 46.46
CA PRO A 717 25.86 -3.04 45.52
C PRO A 717 27.35 -3.41 45.35
N GLN A 718 27.58 -4.62 44.81
CA GLN A 718 28.75 -5.03 44.01
C GLN A 718 30.18 -5.07 44.62
N ALA A 719 31.00 -5.87 43.97
CA ALA A 719 32.47 -5.92 44.04
C ALA A 719 32.98 -6.30 42.63
N ARG A 720 34.16 -5.87 42.16
CA ARG A 720 35.11 -4.87 42.67
C ARG A 720 36.01 -4.45 41.49
N SER A 721 36.46 -3.20 41.46
CA SER A 721 37.74 -2.83 40.85
C SER A 721 38.66 -2.29 41.95
N VAL A 722 39.98 -2.40 41.76
CA VAL A 722 40.99 -2.04 42.77
C VAL A 722 42.20 -1.45 42.07
N GLN A 723 42.62 -0.25 42.50
CA GLN A 723 44.03 0.02 42.80
C GLN A 723 44.16 1.25 43.71
N LEU A 724 44.88 1.07 44.82
CA LEU A 724 45.71 2.06 45.54
C LEU A 724 44.99 3.30 46.15
N GLU A 725 45.30 3.77 47.36
CA GLU A 725 46.45 3.53 48.25
C GLU A 725 46.09 3.36 49.75
N ASN A 726 47.01 2.72 50.49
CA ASN A 726 47.45 2.98 51.87
C ASN A 726 46.52 2.93 53.12
N ALA A 727 47.05 2.20 54.13
CA ALA A 727 46.99 2.44 55.57
C ALA A 727 45.70 2.16 56.42
N GLY A 728 45.57 0.90 56.88
CA GLY A 728 45.88 0.64 58.31
C GLY A 728 44.77 0.17 59.28
N TRP A 729 44.98 -1.04 59.86
CA TRP A 729 44.57 -1.54 61.20
C TRP A 729 43.07 -1.52 61.62
N ALA A 730 42.51 -2.50 62.38
CA ALA A 730 42.89 -3.88 62.70
C ALA A 730 41.74 -4.61 63.46
N MET A 731 41.59 -5.94 63.27
CA MET A 731 40.95 -6.95 64.16
C MET A 731 39.42 -6.82 64.50
N GLY A 732 38.72 -7.96 64.68
CA GLY A 732 37.29 -7.94 65.08
C GLY A 732 36.42 -9.23 64.95
N LEU A 733 37.00 -10.43 64.87
CA LEU A 733 36.31 -11.74 64.93
C LEU A 733 35.85 -12.09 66.39
N PRO A 734 35.13 -13.21 66.74
CA PRO A 734 34.68 -14.39 65.96
C PRO A 734 33.27 -15.00 66.33
N LEU A 735 32.98 -16.24 65.82
CA LEU A 735 31.98 -17.26 66.29
C LEU A 735 30.47 -16.94 66.07
N ILE A 736 29.51 -17.87 65.85
CA ILE A 736 29.43 -19.33 65.55
C ILE A 736 28.02 -19.60 64.92
N GLY A 737 27.68 -20.70 64.24
CA GLY A 737 28.40 -21.91 63.82
C GLY A 737 27.47 -23.14 63.60
N GLU A 738 27.96 -24.15 62.87
CA GLU A 738 27.48 -25.56 62.76
C GLU A 738 26.12 -25.94 62.09
N VAL A 739 25.93 -27.12 61.46
CA VAL A 739 26.84 -28.03 60.69
C VAL A 739 26.04 -29.13 59.92
N HIS A 740 26.62 -29.73 58.86
CA HIS A 740 26.21 -30.99 58.15
C HIS A 740 24.85 -30.98 57.38
N TRP A 741 24.57 -31.69 56.27
CA TRP A 741 25.23 -32.66 55.34
C TRP A 741 24.53 -32.49 53.92
N CYS A 742 24.85 -33.10 52.75
CA CYS A 742 25.83 -34.11 52.32
C CYS A 742 26.16 -34.07 50.79
N ARG A 743 27.28 -34.72 50.44
CA ARG A 743 27.67 -35.59 49.27
C ARG A 743 26.67 -35.83 48.09
N LEU A 744 27.08 -36.05 46.82
CA LEU A 744 28.36 -36.53 46.23
C LEU A 744 28.79 -35.80 44.91
N LEU A 745 30.11 -35.86 44.60
CA LEU A 745 30.85 -36.00 43.30
C LEU A 745 30.32 -35.39 41.97
N SER A 746 31.14 -34.95 41.00
CA SER A 746 32.62 -35.03 40.77
C SER A 746 33.09 -33.79 39.96
N LEU A 747 34.24 -33.16 40.25
CA LEU A 747 35.57 -33.46 39.65
C LEU A 747 35.52 -33.72 38.11
N GLY A 748 36.13 -32.95 37.21
CA GLY A 748 36.81 -31.64 37.33
C GLY A 748 38.21 -31.61 36.67
N LEU A 749 38.56 -30.53 35.97
CA LEU A 749 39.93 -30.10 35.61
C LEU A 749 39.90 -28.72 34.94
N LEU A 750 40.67 -27.76 35.45
CA LEU A 750 40.84 -26.42 34.88
C LEU A 750 42.33 -26.17 34.60
N SER A 751 42.73 -26.20 33.33
CA SER A 751 44.04 -25.71 32.86
C SER A 751 43.84 -24.34 32.22
N GLY A 752 44.56 -23.33 32.72
CA GLY A 752 44.30 -21.94 32.37
C GLY A 752 44.68 -21.56 30.94
N ALA A 753 43.81 -20.80 30.28
CA ALA A 753 44.15 -19.99 29.12
C ALA A 753 44.24 -18.51 29.55
N LEU A 754 45.29 -17.82 29.11
CA LEU A 754 45.35 -16.37 29.21
C LEU A 754 44.30 -15.79 28.27
N ALA A 755 43.31 -15.09 28.82
CA ALA A 755 42.28 -14.44 28.03
C ALA A 755 42.87 -13.28 27.23
N GLN A 756 43.23 -13.54 25.97
CA GLN A 756 43.42 -12.49 24.99
C GLN A 756 42.08 -11.75 24.84
N THR A 757 42.07 -10.45 25.14
CA THR A 757 40.99 -9.56 24.71
C THR A 757 41.03 -9.51 23.19
N SER A 758 40.14 -10.24 22.52
CA SER A 758 40.08 -10.24 21.05
C SER A 758 39.72 -8.84 20.55
N LEU A 759 40.31 -8.42 19.43
CA LEU A 759 40.18 -7.05 18.92
C LEU A 759 38.81 -6.74 18.29
N GLY A 760 37.86 -7.67 18.34
CA GLY A 760 36.70 -7.74 17.45
C GLY A 760 36.92 -8.73 16.30
N PRO A 761 35.98 -8.82 15.35
CA PRO A 761 36.09 -9.72 14.20
C PRO A 761 37.09 -9.18 13.16
N THR A 762 38.10 -9.97 12.82
CA THR A 762 39.19 -9.57 11.90
C THR A 762 39.38 -10.55 10.75
N VAL A 763 39.59 -10.04 9.53
CA VAL A 763 39.93 -10.83 8.33
C VAL A 763 41.29 -10.40 7.79
N ASP A 764 42.20 -11.36 7.59
CA ASP A 764 43.46 -11.14 6.86
C ASP A 764 43.28 -11.46 5.38
N VAL A 765 43.48 -10.46 4.51
CA VAL A 765 43.48 -10.64 3.05
C VAL A 765 44.86 -10.95 2.47
N GLY A 766 45.86 -11.21 3.32
CA GLY A 766 47.25 -11.52 2.99
C GLY A 766 48.11 -10.30 2.67
N TYR A 767 47.50 -9.14 2.40
CA TYR A 767 48.21 -7.85 2.29
C TYR A 767 47.87 -6.87 3.43
N ALA A 768 46.75 -7.06 4.11
CA ALA A 768 46.35 -6.33 5.31
C ALA A 768 45.35 -7.15 6.12
N THR A 769 45.33 -6.95 7.44
CA THR A 769 44.26 -7.45 8.32
C THR A 769 43.27 -6.33 8.58
N TYR A 770 41.98 -6.55 8.33
CA TYR A 770 40.90 -5.59 8.54
C TYR A 770 40.06 -5.94 9.76
N LEU A 771 39.82 -4.97 10.65
CA LEU A 771 38.85 -5.06 11.76
C LEU A 771 37.46 -4.62 11.29
N GLY A 772 36.49 -5.51 11.34
CA GLY A 772 35.08 -5.24 11.04
C GLY A 772 34.27 -4.83 12.27
N ASN A 773 33.12 -4.21 12.04
CA ASN A 773 32.14 -3.88 13.06
C ASN A 773 31.09 -4.99 13.18
N GLN A 774 30.89 -5.56 14.36
CA GLN A 774 29.80 -6.53 14.59
C GLN A 774 28.47 -5.79 14.80
N THR A 775 27.72 -5.58 13.71
CA THR A 775 26.45 -4.83 13.71
C THR A 775 25.29 -5.61 14.32
N TYR A 776 25.31 -6.94 14.21
CA TYR A 776 24.33 -7.86 14.83
C TYR A 776 25.04 -9.11 15.36
N PRO A 777 24.42 -9.89 16.27
CA PRO A 777 25.01 -11.13 16.78
C PRO A 777 25.48 -12.10 15.68
N ASN A 778 24.82 -12.10 14.52
CA ASN A 778 25.14 -12.91 13.35
C ASN A 778 25.72 -12.13 12.15
N THR A 779 26.10 -10.84 12.29
CA THR A 779 26.56 -10.00 11.17
C THR A 779 27.81 -9.18 11.51
N VAL A 780 28.75 -9.12 10.57
CA VAL A 780 29.90 -8.21 10.60
C VAL A 780 29.94 -7.37 9.32
N ALA A 781 30.19 -6.07 9.47
CA ALA A 781 30.40 -5.13 8.38
C ALA A 781 31.86 -4.63 8.36
N TYR A 782 32.56 -4.85 7.25
CA TYR A 782 33.89 -4.32 6.96
C TYR A 782 33.74 -3.19 5.94
N LEU A 783 33.87 -1.95 6.41
CA LEU A 783 33.53 -0.74 5.67
C LEU A 783 34.79 -0.03 5.17
N GLY A 784 34.75 0.50 3.94
CA GLY A 784 35.83 1.34 3.40
C GLY A 784 37.11 0.62 2.95
N ILE A 785 37.06 -0.68 2.64
CA ILE A 785 38.23 -1.43 2.14
C ILE A 785 38.63 -0.94 0.73
N PRO A 786 39.87 -0.50 0.48
CA PRO A 786 40.30 -0.06 -0.84
C PRO A 786 40.47 -1.24 -1.81
N TYR A 787 40.02 -1.06 -3.07
CA TYR A 787 40.16 -2.07 -4.15
C TYR A 787 41.06 -1.63 -5.32
N ALA A 788 41.41 -0.35 -5.35
CA ALA A 788 42.22 0.31 -6.38
C ALA A 788 43.15 1.37 -5.76
N GLU A 789 44.14 1.85 -6.51
CA GLU A 789 44.91 3.03 -6.10
C GLU A 789 44.04 4.31 -6.16
N PRO A 790 44.27 5.31 -5.28
CA PRO A 790 43.51 6.56 -5.29
C PRO A 790 43.62 7.29 -6.64
N PRO A 791 42.50 7.66 -7.31
CA PRO A 791 42.48 8.25 -8.66
C PRO A 791 42.84 9.75 -8.67
N VAL A 792 43.81 10.16 -7.85
CA VAL A 792 44.19 11.55 -7.60
C VAL A 792 45.24 12.07 -8.60
N GLY A 793 45.21 13.38 -8.87
CA GLY A 793 46.27 14.08 -9.61
C GLY A 793 46.56 13.48 -10.98
N GLY A 794 47.71 12.80 -11.13
CA GLY A 794 48.11 12.13 -12.37
C GLY A 794 47.17 11.00 -12.82
N LEU A 795 46.42 10.40 -11.88
CA LEU A 795 45.42 9.35 -12.12
C LEU A 795 43.99 9.92 -12.29
N ARG A 796 43.77 11.23 -12.10
CA ARG A 796 42.47 11.86 -12.35
C ARG A 796 42.13 11.75 -13.84
N PHE A 797 40.88 11.42 -14.17
CA PHE A 797 40.42 11.13 -15.53
C PHE A 797 41.25 10.03 -16.22
N ARG A 798 41.59 8.95 -15.49
CA ARG A 798 42.22 7.74 -16.03
C ARG A 798 41.48 6.46 -15.69
N ALA A 799 41.75 5.42 -16.47
CA ALA A 799 41.32 4.07 -16.19
C ALA A 799 41.88 3.60 -14.84
N THR A 800 41.14 2.72 -14.17
CA THR A 800 41.41 2.36 -12.77
C THR A 800 42.68 1.54 -12.62
N VAL A 801 43.58 1.98 -11.74
CA VAL A 801 44.83 1.28 -11.43
C VAL A 801 44.58 0.27 -10.30
N PRO A 802 44.87 -1.03 -10.49
CA PRO A 802 44.74 -2.04 -9.44
C PRO A 802 45.56 -1.69 -8.19
N LEU A 803 45.01 -2.02 -7.00
CA LEU A 803 45.64 -1.73 -5.71
C LEU A 803 47.07 -2.31 -5.62
N ASN A 804 48.03 -1.46 -5.23
CA ASN A 804 49.39 -1.89 -4.94
C ASN A 804 49.44 -2.54 -3.55
N THR A 805 49.16 -3.84 -3.51
CA THR A 805 49.12 -4.63 -2.27
C THR A 805 50.47 -4.67 -1.53
N THR A 806 51.60 -4.49 -2.21
CA THR A 806 52.92 -4.32 -1.57
C THR A 806 52.99 -3.01 -0.78
N ARG A 807 52.60 -1.88 -1.41
CA ARG A 807 52.51 -0.57 -0.74
C ARG A 807 51.58 -0.62 0.48
N VAL A 808 50.39 -1.21 0.31
CA VAL A 808 49.40 -1.32 1.41
C VAL A 808 49.93 -2.23 2.53
N ARG A 809 50.65 -3.31 2.23
CA ARG A 809 51.31 -4.16 3.24
C ARG A 809 52.39 -3.40 4.02
N GLU A 810 53.21 -2.60 3.34
CA GLU A 810 54.23 -1.77 3.99
C GLU A 810 53.61 -0.69 4.90
N GLU A 811 52.50 -0.09 4.50
CA GLU A 811 51.72 0.85 5.31
C GLU A 811 51.07 0.16 6.52
N ALA A 812 50.34 -0.94 6.30
CA ALA A 812 49.64 -1.70 7.33
C ALA A 812 50.59 -2.34 8.36
N SER A 813 51.84 -2.66 7.98
CA SER A 813 52.87 -3.18 8.89
C SER A 813 53.16 -2.28 10.10
N ARG A 814 52.80 -0.98 10.01
CA ARG A 814 52.95 0.02 11.08
C ARG A 814 51.79 0.06 12.07
N GLN A 815 50.67 -0.60 11.75
CA GLN A 815 49.42 -0.57 12.54
C GLN A 815 48.90 -1.97 12.92
N ALA A 816 49.42 -3.03 12.30
CA ALA A 816 49.06 -4.45 12.47
C ALA A 816 47.63 -4.84 12.08
N VAL A 817 46.63 -3.99 12.36
CA VAL A 817 45.23 -4.16 11.92
C VAL A 817 44.70 -2.81 11.42
N VAL A 818 44.17 -2.79 10.20
CA VAL A 818 43.52 -1.63 9.60
C VAL A 818 42.08 -1.57 10.09
N ASN A 819 41.63 -0.41 10.57
CA ASN A 819 40.27 -0.24 11.04
C ASN A 819 39.29 -0.09 9.86
N ALA A 820 38.33 -1.02 9.74
CA ALA A 820 37.24 -1.01 8.77
C ALA A 820 35.85 -0.97 9.45
N THR A 821 35.73 -0.34 10.64
CA THR A 821 34.45 -0.23 11.37
C THR A 821 33.56 0.95 10.92
N TYR A 822 34.03 1.80 10.00
CA TYR A 822 33.37 3.05 9.60
C TYR A 822 33.31 3.23 8.09
N TYR A 823 32.24 3.82 7.59
CA TYR A 823 32.11 4.17 6.17
C TYR A 823 33.17 5.20 5.73
N PRO A 824 33.72 5.08 4.51
CA PRO A 824 34.62 6.06 3.93
C PRO A 824 33.87 7.32 3.46
N ASP A 825 34.62 8.34 3.04
CA ASP A 825 34.08 9.43 2.24
C ASP A 825 33.63 8.94 0.86
N PHE A 826 32.52 9.48 0.37
CA PHE A 826 31.95 9.16 -0.94
C PHE A 826 32.68 9.88 -2.08
N CYS A 827 32.53 9.40 -3.32
CA CYS A 827 33.17 10.01 -4.49
C CYS A 827 32.65 11.41 -4.80
N ILE A 828 33.55 12.29 -5.27
CA ILE A 828 33.20 13.67 -5.69
C ILE A 828 31.97 13.67 -6.61
N GLN A 829 30.96 14.44 -6.19
CA GLN A 829 29.71 14.64 -6.90
C GLN A 829 29.24 16.09 -6.80
N GLY A 830 28.48 16.53 -7.81
CA GLY A 830 28.05 17.92 -8.00
C GLY A 830 26.91 18.35 -7.07
N THR A 831 26.43 19.59 -7.24
CA THR A 831 25.23 20.08 -6.54
C THR A 831 23.93 19.77 -7.26
N THR A 832 22.96 19.36 -6.47
CA THR A 832 21.66 18.85 -6.89
C THR A 832 20.51 19.66 -6.26
N GLY A 833 20.76 20.93 -5.91
CA GLY A 833 19.84 21.77 -5.15
C GLY A 833 20.36 23.20 -5.02
N VAL A 834 19.47 24.13 -4.66
CA VAL A 834 19.78 25.56 -4.61
C VAL A 834 20.43 25.91 -3.27
N GLY A 835 21.77 25.98 -3.24
CA GLY A 835 22.54 26.23 -2.00
C GLY A 835 24.06 26.28 -2.24
N ASP A 836 24.75 25.18 -1.91
CA ASP A 836 26.21 25.15 -1.71
C ASP A 836 27.03 24.64 -2.92
N ALA A 837 27.15 25.45 -3.98
CA ALA A 837 27.95 25.12 -5.18
C ALA A 837 29.45 24.91 -4.86
N GLY A 838 29.92 23.66 -4.76
CA GLY A 838 31.31 23.37 -4.38
C GLY A 838 31.86 21.95 -4.60
N GLY A 839 31.00 20.92 -4.69
CA GLY A 839 31.38 19.52 -4.82
C GLY A 839 31.74 18.86 -3.49
N ALA A 840 30.99 17.83 -3.11
CA ALA A 840 31.17 17.12 -1.84
C ALA A 840 31.78 15.72 -2.05
N GLY A 841 32.50 15.22 -1.06
CA GLY A 841 33.15 13.90 -1.06
C GLY A 841 34.68 13.96 -1.08
N SER A 842 35.32 12.86 -1.50
CA SER A 842 36.76 12.71 -1.68
C SER A 842 37.09 12.16 -3.08
N GLU A 843 38.30 12.44 -3.58
CA GLU A 843 38.85 11.73 -4.74
C GLU A 843 39.37 10.33 -4.37
N ASP A 844 39.86 10.11 -3.14
CA ASP A 844 40.23 8.77 -2.65
C ASP A 844 39.01 7.99 -2.15
N CYS A 845 38.09 7.72 -3.07
CA CYS A 845 36.81 7.09 -2.78
C CYS A 845 36.70 5.63 -3.27
N LEU A 846 37.73 5.06 -3.92
CA LEU A 846 37.67 3.73 -4.56
C LEU A 846 37.75 2.58 -3.54
N LYS A 847 36.68 2.45 -2.76
CA LYS A 847 36.50 1.48 -1.67
C LYS A 847 35.29 0.58 -1.90
N VAL A 848 35.23 -0.54 -1.18
CA VAL A 848 34.04 -1.38 -1.00
C VAL A 848 33.65 -1.46 0.48
N ASN A 849 32.37 -1.67 0.72
CA ASN A 849 31.86 -2.21 1.99
C ASN A 849 31.56 -3.70 1.80
N ILE A 850 31.83 -4.54 2.80
CA ILE A 850 31.55 -5.97 2.79
C ILE A 850 30.75 -6.32 4.04
N TYR A 851 29.61 -6.96 3.86
CA TYR A 851 28.73 -7.44 4.92
C TYR A 851 28.72 -8.97 4.88
N ALA A 852 29.06 -9.60 6.00
CA ALA A 852 29.33 -11.04 6.10
C ALA A 852 28.70 -11.64 7.37
N PRO A 853 28.31 -12.93 7.38
CA PRO A 853 27.88 -13.61 8.59
C PRO A 853 28.99 -13.63 9.65
N TYR A 854 28.62 -13.51 10.92
CA TYR A 854 29.58 -13.59 12.02
C TYR A 854 30.26 -14.96 12.05
N GLY A 855 31.60 -14.98 12.00
CA GLY A 855 32.39 -16.20 11.94
C GLY A 855 32.63 -16.78 10.54
N ALA A 856 32.14 -16.13 9.47
CA ALA A 856 32.45 -16.53 8.11
C ALA A 856 33.96 -16.46 7.82
N GLN A 857 34.50 -17.50 7.17
CA GLN A 857 35.93 -17.76 7.02
C GLN A 857 36.26 -18.36 5.64
N GLU A 858 37.56 -18.34 5.29
CA GLU A 858 38.02 -18.92 4.02
C GLU A 858 37.76 -20.43 3.95
N GLY A 859 36.94 -20.82 2.97
CA GLY A 859 36.47 -22.20 2.78
C GLY A 859 34.94 -22.35 2.85
N ASP A 860 34.22 -21.38 3.40
CA ASP A 860 32.75 -21.46 3.54
C ASP A 860 32.00 -21.36 2.19
N ASN A 861 32.59 -20.69 1.19
CA ASN A 861 32.09 -20.56 -0.17
C ASN A 861 30.64 -20.04 -0.27
N LEU A 862 30.34 -18.98 0.49
CA LEU A 862 29.05 -18.30 0.49
C LEU A 862 28.84 -17.47 -0.80
N PRO A 863 27.71 -17.58 -1.50
CA PRO A 863 27.46 -16.82 -2.72
C PRO A 863 27.41 -15.31 -2.45
N VAL A 864 27.87 -14.53 -3.43
CA VAL A 864 28.18 -13.10 -3.27
C VAL A 864 27.19 -12.24 -4.05
N LEU A 865 26.62 -11.23 -3.40
CA LEU A 865 25.87 -10.14 -4.03
C LEU A 865 26.80 -8.92 -4.17
N PHE A 866 26.93 -8.36 -5.36
CA PHE A 866 27.73 -7.16 -5.64
C PHE A 866 26.81 -6.02 -6.08
N TYR A 867 26.61 -5.04 -5.19
CA TYR A 867 25.66 -3.93 -5.38
C TYR A 867 26.33 -2.65 -5.90
N ILE A 868 25.82 -2.17 -7.04
CA ILE A 868 26.18 -0.93 -7.73
C ILE A 868 25.04 0.08 -7.52
N HIS A 869 25.33 1.23 -6.91
CA HIS A 869 24.30 2.21 -6.56
C HIS A 869 23.78 3.02 -7.76
N GLY A 870 22.56 3.56 -7.62
CA GLY A 870 21.96 4.50 -8.57
C GLY A 870 22.49 5.94 -8.46
N GLY A 871 21.73 6.90 -9.00
CA GLY A 871 22.06 8.34 -8.96
C GLY A 871 22.48 8.96 -10.31
N GLY A 872 21.97 8.43 -11.42
CA GLY A 872 22.09 9.04 -12.76
C GLY A 872 23.51 9.11 -13.36
N TYR A 873 24.49 8.44 -12.74
CA TYR A 873 25.95 8.62 -12.92
C TYR A 873 26.50 9.95 -12.39
N THR A 874 25.68 10.78 -11.73
CA THR A 874 26.04 12.14 -11.26
C THR A 874 26.28 12.21 -9.75
N PHE A 875 25.50 11.46 -8.97
CA PHE A 875 25.54 11.44 -7.50
C PHE A 875 25.36 10.01 -6.97
N GLY A 876 25.47 9.81 -5.66
CA GLY A 876 25.20 8.52 -5.00
C GLY A 876 26.19 8.17 -3.89
N ASN A 877 25.73 7.33 -2.94
CA ASN A 877 26.52 6.91 -1.78
C ASN A 877 26.07 5.53 -1.25
N PRO A 878 26.89 4.46 -1.34
CA PRO A 878 26.64 3.15 -0.74
C PRO A 878 26.31 3.15 0.76
N ARG A 879 26.74 4.15 1.53
CA ARG A 879 26.38 4.30 2.95
C ARG A 879 24.88 4.41 3.19
N ASN A 880 24.13 4.89 2.20
CA ASN A 880 22.69 5.10 2.32
C ASN A 880 21.90 3.79 2.13
N TRP A 881 22.56 2.72 1.71
CA TRP A 881 21.99 1.40 1.44
C TRP A 881 22.74 0.32 2.25
N PRO A 882 22.57 0.29 3.59
CA PRO A 882 23.25 -0.67 4.46
C PRO A 882 22.67 -2.10 4.28
N PHE A 883 23.53 -3.10 4.23
CA PHE A 883 23.14 -4.50 3.98
C PHE A 883 23.28 -5.41 5.21
N ASP A 884 23.64 -4.88 6.38
CA ASP A 884 23.73 -5.67 7.61
C ASP A 884 22.38 -6.28 8.04
N GLY A 885 21.25 -5.59 7.79
CA GLY A 885 19.90 -6.14 7.95
C GLY A 885 19.61 -7.34 7.05
N TRP A 886 20.12 -7.33 5.81
CA TRP A 886 19.96 -8.42 4.85
C TRP A 886 20.76 -9.67 5.28
N ILE A 887 22.01 -9.49 5.75
CA ILE A 887 22.81 -10.59 6.32
C ILE A 887 22.17 -11.13 7.61
N LYS A 888 21.64 -10.25 8.46
CA LYS A 888 20.95 -10.63 9.69
C LYS A 888 19.74 -11.53 9.40
N GLN A 889 18.98 -11.24 8.34
CA GLN A 889 17.86 -12.06 7.86
C GLN A 889 18.35 -13.36 7.20
N SER A 890 19.38 -13.30 6.37
CA SER A 890 19.93 -14.44 5.60
C SER A 890 21.45 -14.57 5.79
N PRO A 891 21.92 -15.20 6.89
CA PRO A 891 23.34 -15.32 7.22
C PRO A 891 24.03 -16.45 6.40
N ASN A 892 23.85 -16.43 5.09
CA ASN A 892 24.29 -17.46 4.14
C ASN A 892 24.65 -16.87 2.75
N VAL A 893 24.93 -15.58 2.70
CA VAL A 893 25.46 -14.82 1.55
C VAL A 893 26.55 -13.88 2.04
N ILE A 894 27.40 -13.38 1.13
CA ILE A 894 28.21 -12.18 1.35
C ILE A 894 27.62 -11.05 0.51
N ILE A 895 27.54 -9.83 1.03
CA ILE A 895 27.10 -8.67 0.25
C ILE A 895 28.22 -7.64 0.19
N VAL A 896 28.54 -7.15 -1.00
CA VAL A 896 29.55 -6.13 -1.27
C VAL A 896 28.87 -4.92 -1.91
N SER A 897 29.11 -3.70 -1.41
CA SER A 897 28.67 -2.47 -2.09
C SER A 897 29.86 -1.59 -2.47
N VAL A 898 29.87 -1.10 -3.72
CA VAL A 898 31.02 -0.42 -4.34
C VAL A 898 30.83 1.09 -4.44
N TYR A 899 31.89 1.85 -4.13
CA TYR A 899 32.03 3.26 -4.49
C TYR A 899 32.78 3.36 -5.83
N TYR A 900 32.24 4.13 -6.78
CA TYR A 900 32.85 4.36 -8.10
C TYR A 900 32.76 5.85 -8.47
N ARG A 901 33.67 6.35 -9.33
CA ARG A 901 33.71 7.77 -9.70
C ARG A 901 32.47 8.18 -10.50
N LEU A 902 31.99 9.38 -10.18
CA LEU A 902 30.77 9.95 -10.72
C LEU A 902 31.09 11.19 -11.55
N ASP A 903 30.09 11.62 -12.33
CA ASP A 903 30.07 12.88 -13.06
C ASP A 903 31.35 13.05 -13.91
N SER A 904 31.89 14.26 -14.03
CA SER A 904 33.14 14.52 -14.76
C SER A 904 34.34 13.70 -14.27
N PHE A 905 34.40 13.30 -13.00
CA PHE A 905 35.52 12.52 -12.46
C PHE A 905 35.52 11.07 -12.96
N GLY A 906 34.34 10.51 -13.26
CA GLY A 906 34.17 9.16 -13.81
C GLY A 906 33.92 9.12 -15.33
N PHE A 907 33.33 10.17 -15.90
CA PHE A 907 32.72 10.14 -17.24
C PHE A 907 33.01 11.38 -18.11
N LEU A 908 34.14 12.08 -17.86
CA LEU A 908 34.69 13.03 -18.83
C LEU A 908 35.11 12.29 -20.11
N ALA A 909 34.72 12.82 -21.27
CA ALA A 909 35.02 12.20 -22.57
C ALA A 909 35.23 13.26 -23.67
N THR A 910 36.19 13.01 -24.55
CA THR A 910 36.48 13.79 -25.77
C THR A 910 37.16 12.85 -26.78
N PRO A 911 37.03 13.01 -28.11
CA PRO A 911 37.56 12.08 -29.11
C PRO A 911 39.06 11.78 -28.94
N GLU A 912 39.82 12.75 -28.44
CA GLU A 912 41.25 12.65 -28.22
C GLU A 912 41.63 11.60 -27.16
N PHE A 913 40.71 11.16 -26.27
CA PHE A 913 40.97 10.04 -25.33
C PHE A 913 41.08 8.68 -26.05
N ALA A 914 40.88 8.61 -27.37
CA ALA A 914 41.35 7.48 -28.17
C ALA A 914 42.89 7.32 -28.15
N ASP A 915 43.63 8.39 -27.80
CA ASP A 915 45.01 8.34 -27.34
C ASP A 915 45.03 8.38 -25.79
N PRO A 916 45.36 7.26 -25.11
CA PRO A 916 45.30 7.16 -23.65
C PRO A 916 46.37 8.03 -22.95
N THR A 917 47.28 8.69 -23.67
CA THR A 917 48.16 9.69 -23.04
C THR A 917 47.36 10.87 -22.48
N TYR A 918 46.24 11.26 -23.10
CA TYR A 918 45.40 12.37 -22.63
C TYR A 918 44.49 11.99 -21.47
N GLY A 919 43.79 10.88 -21.56
CA GLY A 919 42.83 10.38 -20.58
C GLY A 919 42.16 9.12 -21.10
N ASP A 920 41.29 8.52 -20.29
CA ASP A 920 40.65 7.24 -20.60
C ASP A 920 39.12 7.38 -20.50
N PHE A 921 38.40 6.80 -21.46
CA PHE A 921 36.93 6.78 -21.43
C PHE A 921 36.38 5.93 -20.28
N ASN A 922 35.13 6.20 -19.88
CA ASN A 922 34.34 5.34 -19.01
C ASN A 922 35.02 4.98 -17.66
N ALA A 923 35.87 5.86 -17.13
CA ALA A 923 36.69 5.60 -15.95
C ALA A 923 35.86 5.11 -14.73
N GLY A 924 34.70 5.71 -14.49
CA GLY A 924 33.74 5.31 -13.44
C GLY A 924 33.09 3.93 -13.64
N PHE A 925 33.12 3.39 -14.86
CA PHE A 925 32.77 2.00 -15.14
C PHE A 925 33.98 1.06 -14.98
N THR A 926 35.19 1.52 -15.35
CA THR A 926 36.42 0.75 -15.06
C THR A 926 36.67 0.57 -13.56
N ASP A 927 36.18 1.50 -12.72
CA ASP A 927 36.16 1.38 -11.26
C ASP A 927 35.36 0.13 -10.84
N GLN A 928 34.15 -0.03 -11.37
CA GLN A 928 33.26 -1.17 -11.09
C GLN A 928 33.88 -2.49 -11.57
N ILE A 929 34.47 -2.51 -12.78
CA ILE A 929 35.25 -3.67 -13.29
C ILE A 929 36.40 -4.02 -12.34
N GLN A 930 37.14 -3.03 -11.83
CA GLN A 930 38.29 -3.27 -10.96
C GLN A 930 37.87 -3.70 -9.54
N ALA A 931 36.76 -3.20 -9.02
CA ALA A 931 36.14 -3.70 -7.79
C ALA A 931 35.69 -5.16 -7.93
N LEU A 932 35.06 -5.53 -9.06
CA LEU A 932 34.72 -6.92 -9.35
C LEU A 932 35.98 -7.81 -9.43
N LYS A 933 37.05 -7.37 -10.13
CA LYS A 933 38.34 -8.10 -10.17
C LYS A 933 38.96 -8.26 -8.78
N TRP A 934 38.84 -7.26 -7.90
CA TRP A 934 39.26 -7.36 -6.50
C TRP A 934 38.42 -8.38 -5.73
N VAL A 935 37.08 -8.37 -5.87
CA VAL A 935 36.17 -9.36 -5.28
C VAL A 935 36.55 -10.78 -5.74
N LYS A 936 36.77 -11.01 -7.03
CA LYS A 936 37.24 -12.30 -7.58
C LYS A 936 38.56 -12.79 -6.97
N SER A 937 39.38 -11.88 -6.45
CA SER A 937 40.72 -12.17 -5.91
C SER A 937 40.75 -12.34 -4.39
N TYR A 938 39.87 -11.67 -3.64
CA TYR A 938 39.96 -11.57 -2.17
C TYR A 938 38.68 -11.92 -1.41
N ILE A 939 37.52 -12.09 -2.04
CA ILE A 939 36.25 -12.31 -1.30
C ILE A 939 36.22 -13.66 -0.55
N SER A 940 37.03 -14.64 -0.97
CA SER A 940 37.22 -15.91 -0.24
C SER A 940 37.74 -15.71 1.18
N LYS A 941 38.51 -14.65 1.43
CA LYS A 941 39.02 -14.31 2.77
C LYS A 941 37.92 -13.90 3.74
N PHE A 942 36.78 -13.42 3.21
CA PHE A 942 35.56 -13.10 3.94
C PHE A 942 34.53 -14.24 3.87
N GLY A 943 34.92 -15.42 3.39
CA GLY A 943 34.08 -16.61 3.22
C GLY A 943 33.24 -16.65 1.93
N GLY A 944 33.41 -15.69 1.02
CA GLY A 944 32.65 -15.62 -0.24
C GLY A 944 33.18 -16.54 -1.34
N ASP A 945 32.28 -17.03 -2.20
CA ASP A 945 32.59 -17.82 -3.40
C ASP A 945 32.83 -16.88 -4.61
N PRO A 946 34.08 -16.69 -5.08
CA PRO A 946 34.37 -15.84 -6.24
C PRO A 946 33.84 -16.41 -7.57
N THR A 947 33.32 -17.65 -7.60
CA THR A 947 32.65 -18.21 -8.78
C THR A 947 31.16 -17.87 -8.83
N LYS A 948 30.54 -17.51 -7.69
CA LYS A 948 29.11 -17.18 -7.55
C LYS A 948 28.89 -15.71 -7.18
N VAL A 949 29.29 -14.81 -8.07
CA VAL A 949 29.08 -13.35 -7.91
C VAL A 949 27.85 -12.92 -8.71
N THR A 950 26.82 -12.42 -8.03
CA THR A 950 25.62 -11.83 -8.62
C THR A 950 25.74 -10.32 -8.61
N ILE A 951 25.75 -9.68 -9.79
CA ILE A 951 25.72 -8.21 -9.86
C ILE A 951 24.29 -7.72 -9.66
N ASN A 952 24.11 -6.65 -8.90
CA ASN A 952 22.83 -6.01 -8.62
C ASN A 952 22.99 -4.49 -8.73
N GLY A 953 22.01 -3.81 -9.28
CA GLY A 953 22.00 -2.35 -9.27
C GLY A 953 20.61 -1.77 -9.44
N GLU A 954 20.50 -0.48 -9.17
CA GLU A 954 19.27 0.30 -9.27
C GLU A 954 19.52 1.58 -10.08
N SER A 955 18.58 2.04 -10.89
CA SER A 955 18.72 3.26 -11.72
C SER A 955 19.97 3.20 -12.63
N ALA A 956 20.92 4.11 -12.44
CA ALA A 956 22.23 4.10 -13.11
C ALA A 956 23.09 2.86 -12.75
N GLY A 957 22.89 2.26 -11.58
CA GLY A 957 23.48 0.96 -11.23
C GLY A 957 22.87 -0.18 -12.04
N ALA A 958 21.55 -0.17 -12.30
CA ALA A 958 20.91 -1.14 -13.18
C ALA A 958 21.29 -0.95 -14.65
N SER A 959 21.50 0.30 -15.08
CA SER A 959 22.15 0.64 -16.35
C SER A 959 23.60 0.10 -16.39
N SER A 960 24.35 0.21 -15.29
CA SER A 960 25.69 -0.39 -15.18
C SER A 960 25.66 -1.93 -15.26
N VAL A 961 24.62 -2.59 -14.73
CA VAL A 961 24.40 -4.04 -14.91
C VAL A 961 24.08 -4.38 -16.38
N GLU A 962 23.25 -3.60 -17.07
CA GLU A 962 23.02 -3.74 -18.52
C GLU A 962 24.34 -3.58 -19.31
N LEU A 963 25.20 -2.63 -18.91
CA LEU A 963 26.50 -2.37 -19.51
C LEU A 963 27.52 -3.50 -19.25
N HIS A 964 27.63 -4.03 -18.03
CA HIS A 964 28.47 -5.21 -17.74
C HIS A 964 28.04 -6.45 -18.52
N MET A 965 26.74 -6.60 -18.79
CA MET A 965 26.25 -7.73 -19.60
C MET A 965 26.58 -7.61 -21.09
N ILE A 966 26.92 -6.43 -21.64
CA ILE A 966 27.29 -6.26 -23.06
C ILE A 966 28.76 -5.91 -23.29
N SER A 967 29.52 -5.60 -22.23
CA SER A 967 30.92 -5.20 -22.31
C SER A 967 31.83 -6.36 -22.71
N ASP A 968 32.89 -6.06 -23.45
CA ASP A 968 33.88 -7.05 -23.92
C ASP A 968 34.86 -7.46 -22.80
N GLU A 969 34.31 -8.03 -21.71
CA GLU A 969 35.07 -8.54 -20.58
C GLU A 969 35.68 -9.92 -20.92
N SER A 970 36.98 -9.93 -21.21
CA SER A 970 37.77 -11.16 -21.49
C SER A 970 37.82 -12.20 -20.35
N VAL A 971 37.21 -11.92 -19.19
CA VAL A 971 37.10 -12.81 -18.03
C VAL A 971 35.71 -12.65 -17.42
N GLN A 972 34.99 -13.75 -17.21
CA GLN A 972 33.66 -13.72 -16.59
C GLN A 972 33.73 -13.29 -15.11
N LEU A 973 33.36 -12.03 -14.84
CA LEU A 973 33.37 -11.46 -13.48
C LEU A 973 32.13 -11.85 -12.65
N PHE A 974 31.01 -12.20 -13.26
CA PHE A 974 29.74 -12.50 -12.58
C PHE A 974 28.99 -13.72 -13.17
N SER A 975 28.12 -14.33 -12.37
CA SER A 975 27.39 -15.57 -12.65
C SER A 975 25.87 -15.40 -12.73
N SER A 976 25.32 -14.27 -12.26
CA SER A 976 23.90 -13.89 -12.28
C SER A 976 23.77 -12.35 -12.23
N ALA A 977 22.59 -11.81 -12.56
CA ALA A 977 22.33 -10.37 -12.58
C ALA A 977 20.95 -9.97 -12.00
N ILE A 978 20.88 -8.78 -11.40
CA ILE A 978 19.65 -8.12 -10.93
C ILE A 978 19.67 -6.67 -11.42
N ALA A 979 18.64 -6.25 -12.15
CA ALA A 979 18.55 -4.92 -12.77
C ALA A 979 17.22 -4.23 -12.41
N GLN A 980 17.28 -3.28 -11.47
CA GLN A 980 16.13 -2.59 -10.88
C GLN A 980 15.96 -1.21 -11.54
N SER A 981 14.86 -0.97 -12.24
CA SER A 981 14.56 0.32 -12.89
C SER A 981 15.71 0.86 -13.76
N ILE A 982 16.11 0.08 -14.78
CA ILE A 982 17.23 0.38 -15.69
C ILE A 982 17.16 1.80 -16.24
N TYR A 983 18.17 2.63 -15.95
CA TYR A 983 18.30 3.97 -16.51
C TYR A 983 18.68 3.97 -18.00
N ARG A 984 17.72 4.21 -18.90
CA ARG A 984 17.86 4.07 -20.36
C ARG A 984 18.51 5.26 -21.07
N THR A 985 19.49 5.89 -20.43
CA THR A 985 20.27 6.97 -21.07
C THR A 985 20.86 6.51 -22.41
N PRO A 986 20.88 7.38 -23.45
CA PRO A 986 21.77 7.18 -24.59
C PRO A 986 23.22 7.02 -24.14
N LEU A 987 23.99 6.22 -24.91
CA LEU A 987 25.45 6.24 -24.91
C LEU A 987 25.88 7.16 -26.07
N PRO A 988 26.27 8.44 -25.84
CA PRO A 988 26.81 9.27 -26.89
C PRO A 988 28.17 8.76 -27.40
N THR A 989 28.54 9.12 -28.63
CA THR A 989 29.94 8.96 -29.09
C THR A 989 30.85 10.00 -28.41
N PRO A 990 32.18 9.78 -28.37
CA PRO A 990 33.13 10.79 -27.91
C PRO A 990 32.97 12.15 -28.60
N ASP A 991 32.65 12.18 -29.91
CA ASP A 991 32.44 13.42 -30.67
C ASP A 991 31.24 14.22 -30.17
N GLN A 992 30.17 13.53 -29.77
CA GLN A 992 28.97 14.15 -29.21
C GLN A 992 29.22 14.77 -27.82
N GLN A 993 30.24 14.30 -27.10
CA GLN A 993 30.67 14.85 -25.81
C GLN A 993 31.76 15.93 -25.92
N GLN A 994 32.45 16.07 -27.06
CA GLN A 994 33.50 17.08 -27.26
C GLN A 994 33.06 18.52 -26.89
N PRO A 995 31.83 18.98 -27.21
CA PRO A 995 31.39 20.32 -26.81
C PRO A 995 31.20 20.47 -25.30
N LEU A 996 30.77 19.41 -24.59
CA LEU A 996 30.66 19.41 -23.13
C LEU A 996 32.05 19.43 -22.47
N PHE A 997 33.00 18.65 -23.01
CA PHE A 997 34.40 18.69 -22.60
C PHE A 997 35.01 20.10 -22.77
N GLN A 998 34.79 20.76 -23.91
CA GLN A 998 35.27 22.13 -24.16
C GLN A 998 34.65 23.15 -23.20
N PHE A 999 33.34 23.04 -22.94
CA PHE A 999 32.65 23.87 -21.94
C PHE A 999 33.24 23.66 -20.55
N TYR A 1000 33.38 22.41 -20.11
CA TYR A 1000 33.90 22.03 -18.80
C TYR A 1000 35.35 22.51 -18.60
N ALA A 1001 36.21 22.29 -19.59
CA ALA A 1001 37.59 22.79 -19.60
C ALA A 1001 37.60 24.32 -19.47
N SER A 1002 36.78 25.03 -20.25
CA SER A 1002 36.66 26.49 -20.18
C SER A 1002 36.19 26.97 -18.79
N TYR A 1003 35.11 26.41 -18.26
CA TYR A 1003 34.51 26.82 -16.99
C TYR A 1003 35.39 26.50 -15.77
N ALA A 1004 36.22 25.46 -15.85
CA ALA A 1004 37.25 25.14 -14.85
C ALA A 1004 38.49 26.06 -14.92
N GLY A 1005 38.55 27.02 -15.86
CA GLY A 1005 39.72 27.88 -16.09
C GLY A 1005 40.82 27.26 -16.96
N CYS A 1006 40.53 26.12 -17.59
CA CYS A 1006 41.48 25.27 -18.33
C CYS A 1006 41.22 25.21 -19.85
N GLY A 1007 40.38 26.07 -20.42
CA GLY A 1007 39.93 25.95 -21.81
C GLY A 1007 40.97 26.28 -22.89
N ALA A 1008 42.10 26.89 -22.55
CA ALA A 1008 43.10 27.34 -23.52
C ALA A 1008 44.13 26.27 -23.91
N GLY A 1009 44.55 26.29 -25.18
CA GLY A 1009 45.60 25.41 -25.70
C GLY A 1009 45.07 24.10 -26.31
N SER A 1010 45.96 23.15 -26.56
CA SER A 1010 45.60 21.80 -27.02
C SER A 1010 45.04 20.94 -25.88
N VAL A 1011 44.37 19.83 -26.20
CA VAL A 1011 43.84 18.88 -25.19
C VAL A 1011 44.93 18.39 -24.23
N ALA A 1012 46.19 18.29 -24.67
CA ALA A 1012 47.35 18.04 -23.80
C ALA A 1012 47.49 19.07 -22.66
N GLN A 1013 47.32 20.35 -22.98
CA GLN A 1013 47.45 21.48 -22.06
C GLN A 1013 46.19 21.61 -21.20
N GLN A 1014 45.01 21.44 -21.79
CA GLN A 1014 43.72 21.43 -21.09
C GLN A 1014 43.67 20.30 -20.05
N MET A 1015 44.04 19.07 -20.41
CA MET A 1015 44.08 17.92 -19.48
C MET A 1015 45.16 18.07 -18.41
N LYS A 1016 46.33 18.64 -18.73
CA LYS A 1016 47.34 18.98 -17.72
C LYS A 1016 46.80 20.00 -16.70
N CYS A 1017 46.04 21.00 -17.16
CA CYS A 1017 45.37 21.95 -16.30
C CYS A 1017 44.27 21.29 -15.45
N LEU A 1018 43.37 20.49 -16.04
CA LEU A 1018 42.28 19.80 -15.34
C LEU A 1018 42.77 18.82 -14.27
N ARG A 1019 43.90 18.12 -14.49
CA ARG A 1019 44.57 17.30 -13.46
C ARG A 1019 45.25 18.10 -12.35
N SER A 1020 45.52 19.38 -12.58
CA SER A 1020 46.13 20.31 -11.61
C SER A 1020 45.10 21.21 -10.90
N ALA A 1021 43.88 21.31 -11.44
CA ALA A 1021 42.82 22.16 -10.93
C ALA A 1021 42.29 21.67 -9.56
N SER A 1022 41.76 22.59 -8.76
CA SER A 1022 41.12 22.26 -7.48
C SER A 1022 39.76 21.59 -7.70
N ILE A 1023 39.39 20.69 -6.79
CA ILE A 1023 38.10 19.99 -6.80
C ILE A 1023 36.94 20.98 -6.96
N SER A 1024 36.94 22.08 -6.21
CA SER A 1024 35.89 23.10 -6.28
C SER A 1024 35.87 23.92 -7.58
N ALA A 1025 36.92 23.89 -8.41
CA ALA A 1025 36.84 24.43 -9.79
C ALA A 1025 36.15 23.44 -10.73
N LEU A 1026 36.54 22.16 -10.64
CA LEU A 1026 35.95 21.06 -11.42
C LEU A 1026 34.47 20.84 -11.11
N ALA A 1027 34.11 20.78 -9.83
CA ALA A 1027 32.73 20.62 -9.37
C ALA A 1027 31.82 21.76 -9.84
N ARG A 1028 32.27 23.01 -9.77
CA ARG A 1028 31.50 24.15 -10.30
C ARG A 1028 31.39 24.17 -11.83
N ALA A 1029 32.30 23.49 -12.54
CA ALA A 1029 32.25 23.35 -13.99
C ALA A 1029 31.26 22.27 -14.46
N GLN A 1030 31.16 21.14 -13.75
CA GLN A 1030 30.11 20.13 -13.99
C GLN A 1030 28.72 20.65 -13.58
N ASP A 1031 28.60 21.28 -12.40
CA ASP A 1031 27.37 21.93 -11.94
C ASP A 1031 26.85 22.93 -12.97
N ALA A 1032 27.73 23.76 -13.54
CA ALA A 1032 27.38 24.74 -14.54
C ALA A 1032 26.79 24.14 -15.82
N ALA A 1033 27.21 22.94 -16.22
CA ALA A 1033 26.67 22.26 -17.40
C ALA A 1033 25.22 21.81 -17.15
N VAL A 1034 24.98 21.12 -16.03
CA VAL A 1034 23.65 20.59 -15.66
C VAL A 1034 22.67 21.71 -15.29
N GLN A 1035 23.16 22.82 -14.72
CA GLN A 1035 22.37 24.03 -14.41
C GLN A 1035 22.11 24.92 -15.66
N GLY A 1036 22.20 24.38 -16.87
CA GLY A 1036 21.76 25.03 -18.11
C GLY A 1036 22.64 26.17 -18.62
N LYS A 1037 23.85 26.38 -18.09
CA LYS A 1037 24.82 27.34 -18.66
C LYS A 1037 25.52 26.76 -19.90
N PHE A 1038 25.43 25.45 -20.10
CA PHE A 1038 25.80 24.77 -21.34
C PHE A 1038 24.54 24.51 -22.19
N SER A 1039 24.57 24.94 -23.45
CA SER A 1039 23.45 24.83 -24.39
C SER A 1039 23.59 23.68 -25.41
N GLY A 1040 24.59 22.80 -25.23
CA GLY A 1040 24.80 21.66 -26.11
C GLY A 1040 23.88 20.49 -25.80
N LEU A 1041 23.62 19.68 -26.83
CA LEU A 1041 22.64 18.59 -26.81
C LEU A 1041 22.92 17.48 -25.78
N TYR A 1042 24.19 17.13 -25.56
CA TYR A 1042 24.60 16.14 -24.57
C TYR A 1042 25.19 16.88 -23.35
N ASN A 1043 24.33 17.21 -22.39
CA ASN A 1043 24.60 18.16 -21.31
C ASN A 1043 25.08 17.52 -19.97
N ARG A 1044 25.32 16.21 -19.94
CA ARG A 1044 25.64 15.44 -18.72
C ARG A 1044 26.76 14.42 -18.98
N PHE A 1045 27.60 14.22 -17.97
CA PHE A 1045 28.68 13.24 -17.97
C PHE A 1045 28.12 11.85 -17.61
N ARG A 1046 28.24 10.90 -18.54
CA ARG A 1046 27.65 9.54 -18.50
C ARG A 1046 28.49 8.60 -19.38
N PRO A 1047 28.33 7.26 -19.29
CA PRO A 1047 29.02 6.32 -20.17
C PRO A 1047 28.89 6.66 -21.66
N VAL A 1048 30.01 6.54 -22.39
CA VAL A 1048 30.13 6.83 -23.83
C VAL A 1048 30.39 5.55 -24.64
N LEU A 1049 29.95 5.54 -25.89
CA LEU A 1049 30.24 4.46 -26.83
C LEU A 1049 31.69 4.55 -27.31
N ASP A 1050 32.63 4.03 -26.52
CA ASP A 1050 34.07 4.11 -26.75
C ASP A 1050 34.60 3.17 -27.85
N GLY A 1051 33.83 2.16 -28.25
CA GLY A 1051 34.25 1.16 -29.24
C GLY A 1051 35.26 0.14 -28.71
N VAL A 1052 35.56 0.14 -27.41
CA VAL A 1052 36.53 -0.76 -26.76
C VAL A 1052 35.87 -1.56 -25.64
N VAL A 1053 35.34 -0.89 -24.61
CA VAL A 1053 34.53 -1.53 -23.57
C VAL A 1053 33.10 -1.72 -24.09
N PHE A 1054 32.57 -0.72 -24.80
CA PHE A 1054 31.24 -0.73 -25.39
C PHE A 1054 31.32 -0.72 -26.92
N THR A 1055 31.38 -1.91 -27.50
CA THR A 1055 31.44 -2.13 -28.96
C THR A 1055 30.08 -1.99 -29.68
N GLY A 1056 29.00 -1.66 -28.96
CA GLY A 1056 27.68 -1.40 -29.55
C GLY A 1056 26.61 -1.01 -28.52
N TYR A 1057 25.52 -0.41 -29.01
CA TYR A 1057 24.40 0.03 -28.16
C TYR A 1057 23.68 -1.15 -27.46
N PRO A 1058 23.32 -1.04 -26.16
CA PRO A 1058 22.74 -2.13 -25.39
C PRO A 1058 21.57 -2.86 -26.05
N THR A 1059 20.55 -2.14 -26.50
CA THR A 1059 19.37 -2.74 -27.17
C THR A 1059 19.74 -3.59 -28.38
N ARG A 1060 20.77 -3.17 -29.15
CA ARG A 1060 21.22 -3.91 -30.35
C ARG A 1060 22.07 -5.13 -29.98
N LYS A 1061 22.83 -5.05 -28.89
CA LYS A 1061 23.60 -6.17 -28.31
C LYS A 1061 22.65 -7.28 -27.82
N PHE A 1062 21.68 -6.92 -26.96
CA PHE A 1062 20.65 -7.83 -26.48
C PHE A 1062 19.82 -8.44 -27.61
N GLN A 1063 19.34 -7.65 -28.59
CA GLN A 1063 18.59 -8.14 -29.76
C GLN A 1063 19.34 -9.16 -30.64
N ARG A 1064 20.66 -9.29 -30.51
CA ARG A 1064 21.49 -10.21 -31.31
C ARG A 1064 22.05 -11.40 -30.52
N GLY A 1065 21.81 -11.48 -29.21
CA GLY A 1065 22.47 -12.46 -28.35
C GLY A 1065 23.93 -12.09 -27.97
N GLU A 1066 24.39 -10.88 -28.30
CA GLU A 1066 25.74 -10.38 -27.99
C GLU A 1066 25.82 -9.89 -26.52
N PHE A 1067 25.56 -10.76 -25.55
CA PHE A 1067 25.60 -10.44 -24.11
C PHE A 1067 25.90 -11.65 -23.22
N ALA A 1068 26.23 -11.41 -21.95
CA ALA A 1068 26.49 -12.44 -20.93
C ALA A 1068 25.21 -13.21 -20.56
N GLN A 1069 25.13 -14.49 -20.93
CA GLN A 1069 23.92 -15.32 -20.80
C GLN A 1069 23.81 -15.93 -19.38
N VAL A 1070 23.52 -15.08 -18.39
CA VAL A 1070 23.41 -15.44 -16.96
C VAL A 1070 21.96 -15.33 -16.46
N PRO A 1071 21.56 -16.02 -15.37
CA PRO A 1071 20.24 -15.85 -14.76
C PRO A 1071 19.99 -14.40 -14.33
N LEU A 1072 18.78 -13.90 -14.60
CA LEU A 1072 18.44 -12.48 -14.52
C LEU A 1072 17.12 -12.24 -13.76
N ILE A 1073 17.13 -11.27 -12.84
CA ILE A 1073 15.92 -10.54 -12.43
C ILE A 1073 15.97 -9.15 -13.06
N VAL A 1074 14.90 -8.70 -13.71
CA VAL A 1074 14.80 -7.33 -14.22
C VAL A 1074 13.41 -6.72 -13.98
N GLY A 1075 13.34 -5.48 -13.51
CA GLY A 1075 12.06 -4.85 -13.24
C GLY A 1075 12.08 -3.32 -13.30
N ALA A 1076 10.93 -2.76 -12.97
CA ALA A 1076 10.71 -1.32 -12.82
C ALA A 1076 9.51 -1.09 -11.88
N THR A 1077 9.34 0.14 -11.40
CA THR A 1077 8.13 0.54 -10.67
C THR A 1077 6.97 0.88 -11.62
N SER A 1078 5.75 0.99 -11.10
CA SER A 1078 4.55 1.21 -11.93
C SER A 1078 4.36 2.64 -12.44
N ASN A 1079 4.97 3.65 -11.81
CA ASN A 1079 4.80 5.08 -12.12
C ASN A 1079 6.15 5.77 -12.35
N GLU A 1080 7.06 5.08 -13.03
CA GLU A 1080 8.34 5.64 -13.45
C GLU A 1080 8.20 6.94 -14.26
N THR A 1081 9.14 7.85 -14.03
CA THR A 1081 9.53 8.97 -14.90
C THR A 1081 10.69 9.70 -14.24
N LEU A 1082 11.67 10.15 -15.02
CA LEU A 1082 12.77 11.00 -14.57
C LEU A 1082 12.67 12.43 -15.12
N SER A 1083 11.62 12.68 -15.92
CA SER A 1083 11.29 13.97 -16.49
C SER A 1083 10.28 14.74 -15.63
N VAL A 1084 10.33 16.08 -15.70
CA VAL A 1084 9.43 16.97 -14.94
C VAL A 1084 8.79 18.01 -15.86
N GLY A 1085 7.56 18.43 -15.52
CA GLY A 1085 6.78 19.39 -16.29
C GLY A 1085 5.57 18.75 -16.97
N ALA A 1086 5.23 19.23 -18.18
CA ALA A 1086 4.05 18.80 -18.93
C ALA A 1086 4.27 18.73 -20.46
N ASN A 1087 5.47 19.02 -20.96
CA ASN A 1087 5.76 19.03 -22.40
C ASN A 1087 6.61 17.81 -22.78
N ILE A 1088 5.93 16.75 -23.23
CA ILE A 1088 6.53 15.47 -23.64
C ILE A 1088 7.63 15.69 -24.69
N SER A 1089 7.41 16.56 -25.68
CA SER A 1089 8.37 16.85 -26.75
C SER A 1089 9.66 17.52 -26.27
N LEU A 1090 9.63 18.27 -25.16
CA LEU A 1090 10.83 18.84 -24.55
C LEU A 1090 11.53 17.81 -23.65
N ALA A 1091 10.78 17.08 -22.83
CA ALA A 1091 11.30 16.01 -21.99
C ALA A 1091 12.07 14.95 -22.79
N LEU A 1092 11.45 14.42 -23.86
CA LEU A 1092 12.08 13.46 -24.76
C LEU A 1092 13.31 14.04 -25.49
N LYS A 1093 13.40 15.36 -25.70
CA LYS A 1093 14.58 15.99 -26.32
C LYS A 1093 15.74 16.23 -25.33
N ASP A 1094 15.49 16.50 -24.05
CA ASP A 1094 16.57 16.55 -23.05
C ASP A 1094 17.13 15.15 -22.77
N PHE A 1095 16.27 14.12 -22.72
CA PHE A 1095 16.68 12.75 -22.46
C PHE A 1095 17.28 12.04 -23.69
N PHE A 1096 16.67 12.23 -24.88
CA PHE A 1096 17.06 11.61 -26.14
C PHE A 1096 17.32 12.67 -27.24
N PRO A 1097 18.39 13.47 -27.13
CA PRO A 1097 18.61 14.66 -27.98
C PRO A 1097 18.82 14.42 -29.48
N SER A 1098 18.93 13.15 -29.92
CA SER A 1098 18.96 12.78 -31.34
C SER A 1098 17.57 12.48 -31.94
N LEU A 1099 16.47 12.64 -31.18
CA LEU A 1099 15.11 12.49 -31.70
C LEU A 1099 14.71 13.65 -32.61
N THR A 1100 14.21 13.33 -33.80
CA THR A 1100 13.67 14.31 -34.75
C THR A 1100 12.20 14.63 -34.46
N ASP A 1101 11.74 15.81 -34.86
CA ASP A 1101 10.33 16.21 -34.69
C ASP A 1101 9.34 15.26 -35.39
N ALA A 1102 9.76 14.59 -36.47
CA ALA A 1102 8.96 13.57 -37.12
C ALA A 1102 8.75 12.33 -36.23
N VAL A 1103 9.80 11.85 -35.56
CA VAL A 1103 9.70 10.71 -34.62
C VAL A 1103 8.91 11.09 -33.37
N ILE A 1104 9.03 12.33 -32.89
CA ILE A 1104 8.25 12.82 -31.74
C ILE A 1104 6.75 12.96 -32.11
N GLN A 1105 6.42 13.39 -33.33
CA GLN A 1105 5.04 13.39 -33.84
C GLN A 1105 4.48 11.98 -34.07
N GLU A 1106 5.31 11.00 -34.41
CA GLU A 1106 4.90 9.60 -34.48
C GLU A 1106 4.68 9.00 -33.08
N PHE A 1107 5.59 9.27 -32.15
CA PHE A 1107 5.48 8.88 -30.74
C PHE A 1107 4.21 9.45 -30.09
N GLY A 1108 3.88 10.73 -30.33
CA GLY A 1108 2.64 11.36 -29.87
C GLY A 1108 1.34 10.80 -30.49
N ARG A 1109 1.41 9.82 -31.41
CA ARG A 1109 0.27 9.00 -31.87
C ARG A 1109 0.23 7.60 -31.25
N LEU A 1110 1.33 7.16 -30.64
CA LEU A 1110 1.40 5.92 -29.86
C LEU A 1110 0.95 6.14 -28.41
N TYR A 1111 1.07 7.37 -27.91
CA TYR A 1111 0.54 7.84 -26.63
C TYR A 1111 -0.49 8.96 -26.91
N PRO A 1112 -1.72 8.62 -27.32
CA PRO A 1112 -2.78 9.60 -27.56
C PRO A 1112 -3.33 10.13 -26.23
N ALA A 1113 -3.51 11.46 -26.15
CA ALA A 1113 -3.92 12.13 -24.91
C ALA A 1113 -5.36 11.79 -24.46
N ASP A 1114 -6.20 11.31 -25.37
CA ASP A 1114 -7.59 10.93 -25.16
C ASP A 1114 -7.79 9.49 -24.65
N GLU A 1115 -6.74 8.66 -24.64
CA GLU A 1115 -6.76 7.32 -24.01
C GLU A 1115 -6.27 7.33 -22.55
N ILE A 1116 -5.86 8.49 -22.00
CA ILE A 1116 -5.27 8.61 -20.65
C ILE A 1116 -6.01 9.65 -19.80
N ASN A 1117 -6.38 9.28 -18.57
CA ASN A 1117 -7.31 10.03 -17.70
C ASN A 1117 -6.86 11.44 -17.29
N SER A 1118 -5.58 11.80 -17.44
CA SER A 1118 -5.09 13.14 -17.11
C SER A 1118 -3.79 13.50 -17.84
N SER A 1119 -3.55 14.79 -18.07
CA SER A 1119 -2.33 15.28 -18.73
C SER A 1119 -1.05 14.98 -17.95
N SER A 1120 -1.12 14.89 -16.61
CA SER A 1120 0.00 14.50 -15.75
C SER A 1120 0.31 13.01 -15.86
N GLN A 1121 -0.70 12.15 -15.85
CA GLN A 1121 -0.52 10.71 -16.10
C GLN A 1121 -0.02 10.46 -17.53
N HIS A 1122 -0.53 11.20 -18.52
CA HIS A 1122 -0.04 11.11 -19.90
C HIS A 1122 1.44 11.49 -19.99
N PHE A 1123 1.85 12.63 -19.40
CA PHE A 1123 3.26 13.01 -19.36
C PHE A 1123 4.13 11.97 -18.65
N GLN A 1124 3.68 11.42 -17.51
CA GLN A 1124 4.40 10.37 -16.78
C GLN A 1124 4.58 9.10 -17.62
N VAL A 1125 3.51 8.54 -18.20
CA VAL A 1125 3.58 7.32 -19.02
C VAL A 1125 4.45 7.53 -20.26
N ALA A 1126 4.23 8.62 -20.99
CA ALA A 1126 4.94 8.93 -22.23
C ALA A 1126 6.44 9.23 -22.05
N THR A 1127 6.89 9.54 -20.83
CA THR A 1127 8.31 9.73 -20.49
C THR A 1127 8.90 8.49 -19.81
N GLY A 1128 8.22 7.95 -18.80
CA GLY A 1128 8.66 6.79 -18.03
C GLY A 1128 8.83 5.50 -18.83
N GLU A 1129 8.01 5.26 -19.85
CA GLU A 1129 8.19 4.08 -20.71
C GLU A 1129 9.54 4.04 -21.44
N PRO A 1130 9.90 5.02 -22.29
CA PRO A 1130 11.21 5.03 -22.94
C PRO A 1130 12.39 5.26 -21.96
N GLU A 1131 12.20 6.03 -20.88
CA GLU A 1131 13.26 6.35 -19.91
C GLU A 1131 13.64 5.17 -19.00
N ILE A 1132 12.67 4.33 -18.59
CA ILE A 1132 12.87 3.22 -17.64
C ILE A 1132 12.09 1.95 -18.02
N ILE A 1133 10.76 1.99 -18.10
CA ILE A 1133 9.91 0.78 -18.03
C ILE A 1133 10.19 -0.18 -19.20
N CYS A 1134 10.42 0.34 -20.41
CA CYS A 1134 10.77 -0.46 -21.58
C CYS A 1134 12.13 -1.18 -21.44
N GLY A 1135 13.02 -0.74 -20.53
CA GLY A 1135 14.25 -1.45 -20.18
C GLY A 1135 13.99 -2.90 -19.76
N ARG A 1136 12.93 -3.14 -18.97
CA ARG A 1136 12.50 -4.48 -18.54
C ARG A 1136 12.25 -5.43 -19.72
N GLN A 1137 11.67 -4.93 -20.80
CA GLN A 1137 11.42 -5.70 -22.02
C GLN A 1137 12.66 -5.77 -22.93
N ALA A 1138 13.41 -4.68 -23.07
CA ALA A 1138 14.60 -4.60 -23.91
C ALA A 1138 15.73 -5.53 -23.44
N MET A 1139 15.86 -5.72 -22.12
CA MET A 1139 16.85 -6.62 -21.51
C MET A 1139 16.25 -8.01 -21.23
N GLY A 1140 15.09 -8.08 -20.57
CA GLY A 1140 14.50 -9.34 -20.10
C GLY A 1140 13.95 -10.21 -21.22
N GLY A 1141 13.35 -9.61 -22.25
CA GLY A 1141 12.82 -10.32 -23.42
C GLY A 1141 13.91 -11.15 -24.12
N PRO A 1142 15.01 -10.53 -24.59
CA PRO A 1142 16.12 -11.27 -25.18
C PRO A 1142 16.83 -12.22 -24.22
N SER A 1143 17.01 -11.86 -22.94
CA SER A 1143 17.65 -12.74 -21.94
C SER A 1143 16.91 -14.06 -21.75
N SER A 1144 15.56 -14.03 -21.74
CA SER A 1144 14.72 -15.22 -21.60
C SER A 1144 14.89 -16.29 -22.69
N LEU A 1145 15.55 -15.96 -23.82
CA LEU A 1145 15.86 -16.90 -24.90
C LEU A 1145 17.12 -17.75 -24.63
N TYR A 1146 17.96 -17.34 -23.66
CA TYR A 1146 19.27 -17.93 -23.39
C TYR A 1146 19.48 -18.32 -21.92
N SER A 1147 18.84 -17.62 -20.97
CA SER A 1147 19.01 -17.84 -19.54
C SER A 1147 17.70 -17.68 -18.75
N ASN A 1148 17.64 -18.32 -17.58
CA ASN A 1148 16.50 -18.22 -16.67
C ASN A 1148 16.29 -16.75 -16.28
N THR A 1149 15.20 -16.15 -16.77
CA THR A 1149 14.93 -14.72 -16.62
C THR A 1149 13.56 -14.51 -15.99
N TRP A 1150 13.51 -13.74 -14.91
CA TRP A 1150 12.29 -13.30 -14.24
C TRP A 1150 12.13 -11.79 -14.40
N THR A 1151 10.88 -11.31 -14.48
CA THR A 1151 10.63 -9.87 -14.47
C THR A 1151 9.61 -9.47 -13.42
N TYR A 1152 9.87 -8.39 -12.70
CA TYR A 1152 8.94 -7.82 -11.72
C TYR A 1152 8.37 -6.48 -12.18
N ARG A 1153 7.23 -6.08 -11.61
CA ARG A 1153 6.72 -4.71 -11.60
C ARG A 1153 6.40 -4.34 -10.16
N TYR A 1154 7.15 -3.43 -9.57
CA TYR A 1154 6.94 -3.03 -8.19
C TYR A 1154 5.78 -2.04 -8.09
N ASN A 1155 4.81 -2.32 -7.22
CA ASN A 1155 3.51 -1.65 -7.19
C ASN A 1155 3.07 -1.25 -5.76
N THR A 1156 4.01 -1.09 -4.83
CA THR A 1156 3.73 -0.61 -3.46
C THR A 1156 4.27 0.81 -3.31
N PRO A 1157 3.43 1.85 -3.13
CA PRO A 1157 3.91 3.23 -3.06
C PRO A 1157 4.80 3.45 -1.84
N ASN A 1158 5.69 4.44 -1.91
CA ASN A 1158 6.47 4.88 -0.77
C ASN A 1158 5.59 5.81 0.10
N PRO A 1159 5.21 5.39 1.33
CA PRO A 1159 4.22 6.10 2.15
C PRO A 1159 4.73 7.43 2.72
N THR A 1160 6.02 7.73 2.55
CA THR A 1160 6.62 9.01 2.95
C THR A 1160 6.46 10.11 1.89
N ILE A 1161 5.95 9.75 0.71
CA ILE A 1161 5.76 10.64 -0.43
C ILE A 1161 4.26 10.88 -0.63
N SER A 1162 3.87 12.15 -0.81
CA SER A 1162 2.48 12.63 -0.70
C SER A 1162 1.53 12.23 -1.85
N ALA A 1163 1.70 11.07 -2.49
CA ALA A 1163 0.88 10.62 -3.60
C ALA A 1163 0.87 9.09 -3.73
N ASP A 1164 -0.30 8.51 -4.05
CA ASP A 1164 -0.53 7.06 -4.20
C ASP A 1164 0.07 6.46 -5.50
N ILE A 1165 1.20 7.00 -5.96
CA ILE A 1165 1.90 6.57 -7.18
C ILE A 1165 3.24 5.91 -6.83
N VAL A 1166 3.60 4.88 -7.58
CA VAL A 1166 4.78 4.05 -7.31
C VAL A 1166 5.94 4.54 -8.18
N ILE A 1167 6.57 5.64 -7.74
CA ILE A 1167 7.61 6.37 -8.49
C ILE A 1167 8.94 5.60 -8.61
N HIS A 1168 9.93 6.17 -9.29
CA HIS A 1168 11.30 5.64 -9.38
C HIS A 1168 11.87 5.27 -8.00
N ALA A 1169 12.60 4.14 -7.94
CA ALA A 1169 13.26 3.61 -6.73
C ALA A 1169 12.37 3.39 -5.50
N ALA A 1170 11.04 3.29 -5.65
CA ALA A 1170 10.11 3.07 -4.53
C ALA A 1170 10.35 1.73 -3.80
N GLU A 1171 10.97 0.74 -4.44
CA GLU A 1171 11.38 -0.51 -3.78
C GLU A 1171 12.58 -0.32 -2.83
N ASN A 1172 13.47 0.65 -3.06
CA ASN A 1172 14.60 0.90 -2.17
C ASN A 1172 14.13 1.38 -0.79
N TRP A 1173 13.08 2.20 -0.73
CA TRP A 1173 12.47 2.58 0.57
C TRP A 1173 11.99 1.35 1.35
N MET A 1174 11.46 0.36 0.66
CA MET A 1174 11.00 -0.90 1.27
C MET A 1174 12.18 -1.77 1.73
N MET A 1175 13.17 -1.99 0.87
CA MET A 1175 14.28 -2.93 1.15
C MET A 1175 15.37 -2.40 2.10
N PHE A 1176 15.35 -1.10 2.45
CA PHE A 1176 16.34 -0.48 3.33
C PHE A 1176 15.68 0.26 4.51
N ASP A 1177 14.86 -0.46 5.28
CA ASP A 1177 14.26 -0.07 6.56
C ASP A 1177 13.49 1.27 6.57
N GLY A 1178 12.97 1.72 5.43
CA GLY A 1178 12.24 2.99 5.32
C GLY A 1178 13.13 4.21 5.03
N THR A 1179 14.28 3.96 4.41
CA THR A 1179 15.27 4.98 4.02
C THR A 1179 14.90 5.70 2.72
N ASN A 1180 14.91 7.03 2.75
CA ASN A 1180 14.95 7.88 1.56
C ASN A 1180 16.31 8.57 1.43
N THR A 1181 16.76 8.78 0.19
CA THR A 1181 17.98 9.55 -0.11
C THR A 1181 17.66 10.91 -0.70
N GLY A 1182 18.13 11.97 -0.05
CA GLY A 1182 18.20 13.30 -0.66
C GLY A 1182 19.31 13.37 -1.70
N PHE A 1183 19.11 14.16 -2.74
CA PHE A 1183 20.05 14.23 -3.89
C PHE A 1183 21.48 14.64 -3.50
N ASN A 1184 21.65 15.41 -2.42
CA ASN A 1184 22.96 15.81 -1.87
C ASN A 1184 23.64 14.73 -1.01
N GLY A 1185 23.27 13.46 -1.20
CA GLY A 1185 23.75 12.32 -0.41
C GLY A 1185 23.17 12.21 1.01
N SER A 1186 22.30 13.15 1.43
CA SER A 1186 21.63 13.08 2.74
C SER A 1186 20.62 11.92 2.81
N THR A 1187 20.22 11.57 4.03
CA THR A 1187 19.37 10.42 4.31
C THR A 1187 18.25 10.83 5.27
N THR A 1188 17.01 10.50 4.95
CA THR A 1188 15.89 10.59 5.90
C THR A 1188 15.31 9.21 6.15
N PHE A 1189 15.11 8.88 7.42
CA PHE A 1189 14.62 7.59 7.89
C PHE A 1189 13.18 7.75 8.38
N THR A 1190 12.27 6.92 7.90
CA THR A 1190 10.91 6.81 8.47
C THR A 1190 10.67 5.37 8.90
N PRO A 1191 10.42 5.10 10.19
CA PRO A 1191 10.22 3.73 10.68
C PRO A 1191 9.08 3.03 9.94
N GLN A 1192 9.38 1.86 9.36
CA GLN A 1192 8.39 0.98 8.75
C GLN A 1192 7.45 0.35 9.80
N THR A 1193 6.21 0.09 9.40
CA THR A 1193 5.25 -0.70 10.16
C THR A 1193 5.60 -2.20 10.11
N PRO A 1194 5.03 -3.04 11.01
CA PRO A 1194 5.25 -4.48 10.97
C PRO A 1194 4.83 -5.18 9.66
N VAL A 1195 3.90 -4.60 8.89
CA VAL A 1195 3.47 -5.13 7.59
C VAL A 1195 4.50 -4.80 6.50
N GLU A 1196 5.04 -3.59 6.51
CA GLU A 1196 6.10 -3.17 5.58
C GLU A 1196 7.40 -3.93 5.86
N LEU A 1197 7.78 -4.12 7.13
CA LEU A 1197 8.94 -4.97 7.51
C LEU A 1197 8.78 -6.43 7.06
N ALA A 1198 7.56 -6.97 7.09
CA ALA A 1198 7.26 -8.31 6.60
C ALA A 1198 7.40 -8.41 5.07
N PHE A 1199 6.84 -7.44 4.33
CA PHE A 1199 6.96 -7.37 2.87
C PHE A 1199 8.40 -7.08 2.39
N ALA A 1200 9.14 -6.24 3.11
CA ALA A 1200 10.57 -6.01 2.90
C ALA A 1200 11.37 -7.32 3.06
N SER A 1201 11.09 -8.09 4.11
CA SER A 1201 11.72 -9.40 4.35
C SER A 1201 11.43 -10.39 3.20
N GLU A 1202 10.20 -10.44 2.72
CA GLU A 1202 9.81 -11.22 1.53
C GLU A 1202 10.59 -10.80 0.27
N LEU A 1203 10.65 -9.49 -0.01
CA LEU A 1203 11.30 -8.94 -1.20
C LEU A 1203 12.81 -9.21 -1.20
N ILE A 1204 13.47 -9.04 -0.05
CA ILE A 1204 14.88 -9.38 0.17
C ILE A 1204 15.12 -10.88 -0.03
N ALA A 1205 14.21 -11.75 0.40
CA ALA A 1205 14.35 -13.20 0.23
C ALA A 1205 14.32 -13.62 -1.25
N TYR A 1206 13.46 -13.02 -2.08
CA TYR A 1206 13.46 -13.27 -3.53
C TYR A 1206 14.80 -12.87 -4.19
N TRP A 1207 15.38 -11.73 -3.81
CA TRP A 1207 16.69 -11.28 -4.31
C TRP A 1207 17.81 -12.24 -3.88
N LEU A 1208 17.90 -12.55 -2.59
CA LEU A 1208 18.94 -13.43 -2.05
C LEU A 1208 18.76 -14.90 -2.48
N SER A 1209 17.55 -15.33 -2.84
CA SER A 1209 17.34 -16.63 -3.47
C SER A 1209 17.98 -16.71 -4.87
N LEU A 1210 17.90 -15.65 -5.69
CA LEU A 1210 18.65 -15.63 -6.97
C LEU A 1210 20.15 -15.72 -6.71
N VAL A 1211 20.68 -14.95 -5.75
CA VAL A 1211 22.10 -14.98 -5.36
C VAL A 1211 22.55 -16.40 -4.98
N ARG A 1212 21.70 -17.12 -4.22
CA ARG A 1212 22.02 -18.45 -3.68
C ARG A 1212 21.79 -19.62 -4.62
N ALA A 1213 20.81 -19.53 -5.52
CA ALA A 1213 20.32 -20.67 -6.32
C ALA A 1213 20.27 -20.42 -7.83
N GLY A 1214 20.50 -19.19 -8.31
CA GLY A 1214 20.18 -18.79 -9.68
C GLY A 1214 18.68 -18.78 -9.98
N ASN A 1215 17.83 -18.79 -8.95
CA ASN A 1215 16.36 -18.76 -9.05
C ASN A 1215 15.75 -18.05 -7.82
N PRO A 1216 14.89 -17.02 -7.99
CA PRO A 1216 14.28 -16.30 -6.86
C PRO A 1216 13.32 -17.14 -6.01
N ASN A 1217 12.87 -18.30 -6.48
CA ASN A 1217 11.83 -19.09 -5.80
C ASN A 1217 12.38 -20.20 -4.89
N THR A 1218 13.66 -20.56 -5.01
CA THR A 1218 14.26 -21.70 -4.29
C THR A 1218 14.40 -21.47 -2.78
N TYR A 1219 14.58 -20.22 -2.37
CA TYR A 1219 14.76 -19.78 -0.99
C TYR A 1219 13.97 -18.50 -0.68
N LYS A 1220 12.80 -18.33 -1.31
CA LYS A 1220 11.77 -17.39 -0.83
C LYS A 1220 11.31 -17.79 0.59
N LEU A 1221 10.62 -16.92 1.30
CA LEU A 1221 10.04 -17.28 2.61
C LEU A 1221 8.79 -18.16 2.41
N ASP A 1222 8.42 -18.97 3.39
CA ASP A 1222 7.20 -19.81 3.33
C ASP A 1222 5.91 -18.97 3.22
N MET A 1223 5.96 -17.73 3.72
CA MET A 1223 4.91 -16.71 3.60
C MET A 1223 4.85 -16.02 2.23
N SER A 1224 5.92 -16.09 1.43
CA SER A 1224 5.97 -15.52 0.08
C SER A 1224 5.08 -16.36 -0.86
N PRO A 1225 4.31 -15.75 -1.78
CA PRO A 1225 3.24 -16.41 -2.55
C PRO A 1225 3.70 -17.61 -3.38
#